data_AF-A0A7X7KC69-F1
#
_entry.id   AF-A0A7X7KC69-F1
#
_cell.length_a   1.000
_cell.length_b   1.000
_cell.length_c   1.000
_cell.angle_alpha   90.00
_cell.angle_beta   90.00
_cell.angle_gamma   90.00
#
_symmetry.space_group_name_H-M   'P 1'
#
loop_
_entity.id
_entity.type
_entity.pdbx_description
1 polymer ?
#
loop_
_entity_poly.entity_id
_entity_poly.type
_entity_poly.pdbx_seq_one_letter_code
_entity_poly.pdbx_strand_id
1 'polypeptide(L)'
;MKQTTKKARNKRKKTTAANAWASLTWDDLNWWAGGRSVQRGRNYQRQGRVKDLAIAGDGRLLATVQGREIYLASVWLNDGRKVREKLESHCMCPVGYRCKHAVATVAEYLQMLADGTPVSQADKDDPRWDKLSGADKEYEDDLDEWDVEDDELDDWEDDEGDEDENEAGDCAPHESKLSKPASARSARRTRDQWNEKIEQHIRAKTHVELVEHVLSLVDRFPELREEYCERVALGEGDVKRLVAQAKREMRERSSEIGWQNHWKGEGHTPDYDRLKHRLERLVELDHANAVVELGREFIQLAINQVEVSHDEGETAMAAAECLPVIFDAVLKSTFTTPQKILFAIDACLMDGYSMLEDSVEKILDAKWEPADWSAVADELRRRLAKTGNNDDDPWSRDYHRNRLSKWLSDALENAGRDDEVLPVYEAEARTTHSYERLVRYLISKKRYEDAKRWAEEGIEKTREKWPGIASSLAGRLCEMARSRKQWAIVAAHAAYEFFDRPSKQSFDALVSAAVKAKCGDQVRAAALQFLEQGRLPFKWIKSPKKGQSLRVDPGWPLPFPEYLLPFMQPRERSLVPKGPLYNVLLDMAIAAKRPDDVLRWFDKMPKAQQRFGMGRGWIGEETADRVANAVAKSHPERALEIYQHGLKQVLPHADFSAYESAGNYLNNMRPIMKSLGRDSEWQKTVANIRETYRNRPRFMEVLDRLEGRTILQTQKARRR
;
A
#
# COMPACT_ATOMS: atom_id res chain seq x y z
N MET A 1 26.48 -49.63 -42.96
CA MET A 1 26.28 -48.81 -44.17
C MET A 1 24.83 -48.38 -44.23
N LYS A 2 24.61 -47.06 -44.18
CA LYS A 2 23.32 -46.39 -44.37
C LYS A 2 23.03 -46.31 -45.87
N GLN A 3 21.77 -46.52 -46.27
CA GLN A 3 21.07 -45.95 -47.44
C GLN A 3 19.71 -46.69 -47.53
N THR A 4 18.54 -46.13 -47.85
CA THR A 4 18.05 -44.77 -48.12
C THR A 4 16.55 -44.97 -48.36
N THR A 5 15.66 -44.25 -47.69
CA THR A 5 14.33 -43.95 -48.24
C THR A 5 13.96 -42.49 -47.98
N LYS A 6 13.70 -41.80 -49.08
CA LYS A 6 13.34 -40.38 -49.21
C LYS A 6 12.17 -40.02 -48.30
N LYS A 7 12.35 -39.02 -47.43
CA LYS A 7 11.24 -38.32 -46.78
C LYS A 7 10.85 -37.12 -47.64
N ALA A 8 9.64 -37.18 -48.18
CA ALA A 8 8.99 -36.11 -48.92
C ALA A 8 8.96 -34.83 -48.10
N ARG A 9 9.49 -33.76 -48.69
CA ARG A 9 9.53 -32.40 -48.14
C ARG A 9 8.12 -31.82 -48.28
N ASN A 10 7.31 -31.94 -47.23
CA ASN A 10 5.97 -31.36 -47.19
C ASN A 10 6.10 -29.83 -47.03
N LYS A 11 5.92 -29.10 -48.13
CA LYS A 11 5.86 -27.63 -48.19
C LYS A 11 4.69 -27.15 -47.32
N ARG A 12 4.95 -26.75 -46.07
CA ARG A 12 4.00 -25.92 -45.29
C ARG A 12 3.88 -24.57 -46.02
N LYS A 13 2.70 -24.28 -46.57
CA LYS A 13 2.36 -22.97 -47.12
C LYS A 13 2.63 -21.92 -46.03
N LYS A 14 3.51 -20.95 -46.31
CA LYS A 14 3.70 -19.75 -45.46
C LYS A 14 2.33 -19.08 -45.30
N THR A 15 1.79 -19.07 -44.10
CA THR A 15 0.68 -18.20 -43.72
C THR A 15 1.14 -16.76 -43.95
N THR A 16 0.46 -15.99 -44.79
CA THR A 16 0.80 -14.58 -45.02
C THR A 16 0.64 -13.80 -43.72
N ALA A 17 1.47 -12.76 -43.49
CA ALA A 17 1.41 -11.95 -42.27
C ALA A 17 -0.02 -11.46 -41.96
N ALA A 18 -0.79 -11.09 -43.00
CA ALA A 18 -2.20 -10.70 -42.87
C ALA A 18 -3.11 -11.78 -42.25
N ASN A 19 -2.88 -13.07 -42.54
CA ASN A 19 -3.66 -14.16 -41.96
C ASN A 19 -3.33 -14.40 -40.48
N ALA A 20 -2.08 -14.11 -40.05
CA ALA A 20 -1.69 -14.21 -38.65
C ALA A 20 -2.35 -13.10 -37.82
N TRP A 21 -2.31 -11.86 -38.31
CA TRP A 21 -3.01 -10.73 -37.70
C TRP A 21 -4.54 -10.93 -37.66
N ALA A 22 -5.14 -11.43 -38.74
CA ALA A 22 -6.59 -11.66 -38.83
C ALA A 22 -7.15 -12.70 -37.82
N SER A 23 -6.28 -13.49 -37.20
CA SER A 23 -6.65 -14.50 -36.20
C SER A 23 -6.77 -13.95 -34.77
N LEU A 24 -6.36 -12.71 -34.53
CA LEU A 24 -6.38 -12.10 -33.18
C LEU A 24 -7.80 -11.79 -32.71
N THR A 25 -8.06 -12.06 -31.45
CA THR A 25 -9.27 -11.72 -30.69
C THR A 25 -9.00 -10.55 -29.73
N TRP A 26 -10.06 -9.93 -29.20
CA TRP A 26 -9.90 -8.91 -28.16
C TRP A 26 -9.33 -9.50 -26.87
N ASP A 27 -9.58 -10.78 -26.58
CA ASP A 27 -8.99 -11.45 -25.43
C ASP A 27 -7.49 -11.64 -25.60
N ASP A 28 -7.02 -11.93 -26.82
CA ASP A 28 -5.59 -12.00 -27.10
C ASP A 28 -4.88 -10.68 -26.77
N LEU A 29 -5.50 -9.54 -27.11
CA LEU A 29 -4.98 -8.22 -26.75
C LEU A 29 -5.12 -7.92 -25.26
N ASN A 30 -6.19 -8.36 -24.59
CA ASN A 30 -6.35 -8.19 -23.13
C ASN A 30 -5.30 -8.99 -22.35
N TRP A 31 -5.04 -10.23 -22.76
CA TRP A 31 -3.99 -11.07 -22.18
C TRP A 31 -2.59 -10.49 -22.40
N TRP A 32 -2.39 -9.80 -23.52
CA TRP A 32 -1.14 -9.18 -23.90
C TRP A 32 -0.88 -7.84 -23.19
N ALA A 33 -1.83 -6.89 -23.24
CA ALA A 33 -1.64 -5.50 -22.83
C ALA A 33 -2.42 -5.10 -21.55
N GLY A 34 -3.31 -5.95 -21.05
CA GLY A 34 -4.21 -5.65 -19.94
C GLY A 34 -5.46 -4.87 -20.37
N GLY A 35 -6.58 -5.09 -19.66
CA GLY A 35 -7.90 -4.56 -20.03
C GLY A 35 -7.95 -3.03 -20.14
N ARG A 36 -7.31 -2.30 -19.21
CA ARG A 36 -7.24 -0.83 -19.21
C ARG A 36 -6.52 -0.29 -20.46
N SER A 37 -5.37 -0.85 -20.82
CA SER A 37 -4.61 -0.47 -22.02
C SER A 37 -5.37 -0.76 -23.30
N VAL A 38 -6.05 -1.92 -23.36
CA VAL A 38 -6.88 -2.29 -24.51
C VAL A 38 -8.02 -1.30 -24.70
N GLN A 39 -8.73 -0.96 -23.63
CA GLN A 39 -9.84 -0.01 -23.69
C GLN A 39 -9.38 1.38 -24.15
N ARG A 40 -8.28 1.90 -23.61
CA ARG A 40 -7.72 3.19 -24.04
C ARG A 40 -7.22 3.16 -25.48
N GLY A 41 -6.55 2.09 -25.90
CA GLY A 41 -6.05 1.94 -27.26
C GLY A 41 -7.18 1.90 -28.30
N ARG A 42 -8.31 1.27 -27.97
CA ARG A 42 -9.52 1.29 -28.80
C ARG A 42 -10.10 2.69 -28.94
N ASN A 43 -10.09 3.48 -27.89
CA ASN A 43 -10.55 4.87 -27.95
C ASN A 43 -9.64 5.70 -28.88
N TYR A 44 -8.31 5.53 -28.79
CA TYR A 44 -7.36 6.23 -29.66
C TYR A 44 -7.56 5.88 -31.13
N GLN A 45 -7.78 4.59 -31.41
CA GLN A 45 -8.11 4.11 -32.75
C GLN A 45 -9.41 4.75 -33.26
N ARG A 46 -10.49 4.71 -32.48
CA ARG A 46 -11.79 5.30 -32.84
C ARG A 46 -11.76 6.81 -33.05
N GLN A 47 -10.89 7.50 -32.32
CA GLN A 47 -10.66 8.95 -32.46
C GLN A 47 -9.77 9.29 -33.67
N GLY A 48 -9.33 8.30 -34.46
CA GLY A 48 -8.50 8.52 -35.64
C GLY A 48 -7.09 9.01 -35.32
N ARG A 49 -6.58 8.72 -34.10
CA ARG A 49 -5.27 9.17 -33.62
C ARG A 49 -4.09 8.37 -34.17
N VAL A 50 -4.35 7.26 -34.86
CA VAL A 50 -3.33 6.47 -35.55
C VAL A 50 -3.14 7.04 -36.95
N LYS A 51 -1.92 7.47 -37.26
CA LYS A 51 -1.49 8.08 -38.53
C LYS A 51 -0.34 7.29 -39.12
N ASP A 52 -0.17 7.42 -40.44
CA ASP A 52 0.94 6.86 -41.22
C ASP A 52 1.20 5.37 -40.97
N LEU A 53 0.11 4.61 -40.74
CA LEU A 53 0.20 3.18 -40.47
C LEU A 53 0.79 2.47 -41.70
N ALA A 54 1.88 1.76 -41.47
CA ALA A 54 2.59 0.98 -42.46
C ALA A 54 2.92 -0.42 -41.94
N ILE A 55 3.09 -1.37 -42.86
CA ILE A 55 3.53 -2.73 -42.56
C ILE A 55 4.85 -3.01 -43.28
N ALA A 56 5.85 -3.50 -42.55
CA ALA A 56 7.13 -3.90 -43.11
C ALA A 56 7.04 -5.28 -43.79
N GLY A 57 8.02 -5.59 -44.65
CA GLY A 57 8.05 -6.86 -45.41
C GLY A 57 8.19 -8.13 -44.54
N ASP A 58 8.61 -7.99 -43.29
CA ASP A 58 8.66 -9.05 -42.26
C ASP A 58 7.36 -9.17 -41.44
N GLY A 59 6.38 -8.28 -41.68
CA GLY A 59 5.07 -8.29 -41.03
C GLY A 59 4.95 -7.39 -39.80
N ARG A 60 5.99 -6.62 -39.46
CA ARG A 60 5.94 -5.62 -38.37
C ARG A 60 5.05 -4.44 -38.74
N LEU A 61 4.18 -4.04 -37.83
CA LEU A 61 3.40 -2.81 -37.94
C LEU A 61 4.22 -1.64 -37.43
N LEU A 62 4.03 -0.49 -38.05
CA LEU A 62 4.65 0.77 -37.68
C LEU A 62 3.63 1.89 -37.84
N ALA A 63 3.40 2.68 -36.79
CA ALA A 63 2.48 3.81 -36.85
C ALA A 63 2.98 4.99 -36.03
N THR A 64 2.46 6.15 -36.41
CA THR A 64 2.52 7.38 -35.62
C THR A 64 1.21 7.48 -34.83
N VAL A 65 1.26 7.59 -33.51
CA VAL A 65 0.07 7.65 -32.66
C VAL A 65 0.06 8.95 -31.85
N GLN A 66 -0.98 9.75 -32.05
CA GLN A 66 -1.15 11.02 -31.35
C GLN A 66 -1.64 10.78 -29.91
N GLY A 67 -0.82 11.12 -28.91
CA GLY A 67 -1.13 11.09 -27.48
C GLY A 67 -0.97 12.47 -26.83
N ARG A 68 -0.34 12.54 -25.64
CA ARG A 68 0.16 13.84 -25.09
C ARG A 68 1.20 14.46 -26.03
N GLU A 69 2.02 13.59 -26.62
CA GLU A 69 2.95 13.89 -27.71
C GLU A 69 2.71 12.93 -28.88
N ILE A 70 3.48 13.08 -29.94
CA ILE A 70 3.46 12.16 -31.08
C ILE A 70 4.39 10.98 -30.79
N TYR A 71 3.83 9.80 -30.59
CA TYR A 71 4.59 8.59 -30.31
C TYR A 71 4.72 7.70 -31.54
N LEU A 72 5.92 7.17 -31.79
CA LEU A 72 6.09 6.05 -32.72
C LEU A 72 5.80 4.75 -31.98
N ALA A 73 5.03 3.87 -32.63
CA ALA A 73 4.70 2.56 -32.11
C ALA A 73 4.92 1.51 -33.18
N SER A 74 5.67 0.46 -32.86
CA SER A 74 5.82 -0.73 -33.66
C SER A 74 5.30 -1.96 -32.93
N VAL A 75 4.64 -2.86 -33.66
CA VAL A 75 4.07 -4.10 -33.10
C VAL A 75 4.32 -5.25 -34.08
N TRP A 76 4.72 -6.41 -33.57
CA TRP A 76 5.01 -7.57 -34.42
C TRP A 76 4.56 -8.89 -33.81
N LEU A 77 4.42 -9.89 -34.69
CA LEU A 77 4.03 -11.24 -34.34
C LEU A 77 5.24 -12.18 -34.34
N ASN A 78 5.40 -12.97 -33.27
CA ASN A 78 6.41 -14.01 -33.12
C ASN A 78 5.82 -15.42 -33.27
N ASP A 79 6.67 -16.41 -33.53
CA ASP A 79 6.31 -17.84 -33.70
C ASP A 79 6.00 -18.58 -32.36
N GLY A 80 5.68 -17.84 -31.29
CA GLY A 80 5.41 -18.37 -29.95
C GLY A 80 4.19 -19.30 -29.88
N ARG A 81 4.22 -20.30 -28.97
CA ARG A 81 3.10 -21.23 -28.79
C ARG A 81 1.96 -20.61 -27.97
N LYS A 82 2.26 -19.71 -27.01
CA LYS A 82 1.29 -18.98 -26.18
C LYS A 82 1.04 -17.57 -26.70
N VAL A 83 -0.17 -17.02 -26.52
CA VAL A 83 -0.56 -15.69 -27.04
C VAL A 83 0.32 -14.54 -26.52
N ARG A 84 0.71 -14.57 -25.23
CA ARG A 84 1.66 -13.60 -24.65
C ARG A 84 3.06 -13.62 -25.28
N GLU A 85 3.45 -14.74 -25.88
CA GLU A 85 4.73 -14.93 -26.59
C GLU A 85 4.58 -14.64 -28.09
N LYS A 86 3.35 -14.38 -28.57
CA LYS A 86 3.07 -14.11 -29.98
C LYS A 86 3.08 -12.63 -30.31
N LEU A 87 2.84 -11.72 -29.37
CA LEU A 87 2.75 -10.28 -29.62
C LEU A 87 3.84 -9.53 -28.85
N GLU A 88 4.61 -8.74 -29.59
CA GLU A 88 5.60 -7.82 -29.03
C GLU A 88 5.39 -6.42 -29.63
N SER A 89 5.79 -5.41 -28.89
CA SER A 89 5.68 -4.02 -29.34
C SER A 89 6.75 -3.17 -28.72
N HIS A 90 7.24 -2.18 -29.45
CA HIS A 90 8.08 -1.13 -28.91
C HIS A 90 7.45 0.22 -29.24
N CYS A 91 7.40 1.13 -28.27
CA CYS A 91 6.77 2.43 -28.39
C CYS A 91 7.55 3.49 -27.63
N MET A 92 7.74 4.66 -28.23
CA MET A 92 8.47 5.78 -27.61
C MET A 92 7.73 6.46 -26.45
N CYS A 93 6.57 5.96 -26.03
CA CYS A 93 5.87 6.52 -24.88
C CYS A 93 6.53 6.08 -23.56
N PRO A 94 6.29 6.76 -22.44
CA PRO A 94 6.89 6.41 -21.13
C PRO A 94 6.64 4.96 -20.67
N VAL A 95 5.60 4.30 -21.19
CA VAL A 95 5.28 2.89 -20.89
C VAL A 95 6.17 1.91 -21.67
N GLY A 96 6.75 2.33 -22.80
CA GLY A 96 7.67 1.54 -23.63
C GLY A 96 7.02 0.41 -24.44
N TYR A 97 6.32 -0.52 -23.78
CA TYR A 97 5.86 -1.79 -24.36
C TYR A 97 4.40 -2.05 -23.96
N ARG A 98 3.64 -2.80 -24.79
CA ARG A 98 2.27 -3.26 -24.50
C ARG A 98 1.30 -2.14 -24.10
N CYS A 99 1.58 -0.93 -24.56
CA CYS A 99 0.85 0.27 -24.17
C CYS A 99 -0.42 0.47 -25.02
N LYS A 100 -1.25 1.44 -24.63
CA LYS A 100 -2.44 1.84 -25.39
C LYS A 100 -2.15 2.22 -26.85
N HIS A 101 -0.97 2.78 -27.15
CA HIS A 101 -0.59 3.16 -28.52
C HIS A 101 -0.34 1.92 -29.39
N ALA A 102 0.34 0.92 -28.84
CA ALA A 102 0.55 -0.36 -29.52
C ALA A 102 -0.78 -1.08 -29.80
N VAL A 103 -1.71 -1.08 -28.84
CA VAL A 103 -3.07 -1.60 -29.06
C VAL A 103 -3.77 -0.83 -30.18
N ALA A 104 -3.70 0.49 -30.17
CA ALA A 104 -4.33 1.34 -31.20
C ALA A 104 -3.81 1.00 -32.61
N THR A 105 -2.50 0.82 -32.76
CA THR A 105 -1.84 0.40 -34.00
C THR A 105 -2.38 -0.93 -34.53
N VAL A 106 -2.51 -1.94 -33.66
CA VAL A 106 -3.07 -3.25 -34.06
C VAL A 106 -4.54 -3.13 -34.46
N ALA A 107 -5.33 -2.40 -33.66
CA ALA A 107 -6.76 -2.21 -33.92
C ALA A 107 -7.02 -1.49 -35.25
N GLU A 108 -6.22 -0.46 -35.57
CA GLU A 108 -6.32 0.28 -36.83
C GLU A 108 -5.94 -0.59 -38.03
N TYR A 109 -4.86 -1.36 -37.92
CA TYR A 109 -4.45 -2.31 -38.97
C TYR A 109 -5.56 -3.32 -39.29
N LEU A 110 -6.17 -3.90 -38.26
CA LEU A 110 -7.27 -4.85 -38.43
C LEU A 110 -8.51 -4.18 -39.03
N GLN A 111 -8.78 -2.90 -38.71
CA GLN A 111 -9.83 -2.13 -39.34
C GLN A 111 -9.55 -1.94 -40.83
N MET A 112 -8.34 -1.52 -41.22
CA MET A 112 -7.98 -1.37 -42.64
C MET A 112 -8.10 -2.69 -43.41
N LEU A 113 -7.73 -3.82 -42.80
CA LEU A 113 -7.97 -5.15 -43.36
C LEU A 113 -9.45 -5.50 -43.51
N ALA A 114 -10.30 -5.10 -42.55
CA ALA A 114 -11.75 -5.30 -42.65
C ALA A 114 -12.38 -4.45 -43.76
N ASP A 115 -11.76 -3.31 -44.07
CA ASP A 115 -12.22 -2.30 -45.04
C ASP A 115 -11.76 -2.59 -46.47
N GLY A 116 -10.79 -3.49 -46.63
CA GLY A 116 -10.11 -3.70 -47.90
C GLY A 116 -9.21 -2.52 -48.29
N THR A 117 -8.90 -1.62 -47.34
CA THR A 117 -8.05 -0.46 -47.59
C THR A 117 -6.59 -0.93 -47.66
N PRO A 118 -5.84 -0.59 -48.71
CA PRO A 118 -4.43 -0.96 -48.81
C PRO A 118 -3.62 -0.25 -47.71
N VAL A 119 -2.79 -1.03 -47.00
CA VAL A 119 -1.86 -0.50 -45.99
C VAL A 119 -0.52 -0.24 -46.66
N SER A 120 0.04 0.95 -46.42
CA SER A 120 1.35 1.35 -46.96
C SER A 120 2.45 0.38 -46.52
N GLN A 121 3.45 0.17 -47.37
CA GLN A 121 4.63 -0.63 -47.01
C GLN A 121 5.65 0.28 -46.30
N ALA A 122 6.15 -0.17 -45.15
CA ALA A 122 7.29 0.47 -44.50
C ALA A 122 8.58 -0.01 -45.18
N ASP A 123 9.39 0.91 -45.68
CA ASP A 123 10.72 0.57 -46.21
C ASP A 123 11.64 0.12 -45.07
N LYS A 124 12.69 -0.64 -45.39
CA LYS A 124 13.70 -1.06 -44.43
C LYS A 124 14.47 0.13 -43.85
N ASP A 125 14.61 1.18 -44.65
CA ASP A 125 15.29 2.43 -44.29
C ASP A 125 14.29 3.52 -43.84
N ASP A 126 13.06 3.15 -43.44
CA ASP A 126 12.10 4.12 -42.90
C ASP A 126 12.70 4.81 -41.66
N PRO A 127 12.83 6.16 -41.65
CA PRO A 127 13.54 6.89 -40.61
C PRO A 127 12.91 6.77 -39.22
N ARG A 128 11.67 6.25 -39.15
CA ARG A 128 11.00 5.94 -37.89
C ARG A 128 11.61 4.72 -37.18
N TRP A 129 12.26 3.80 -37.90
CA TRP A 129 12.95 2.66 -37.28
C TRP A 129 14.15 3.10 -36.43
N ASP A 130 14.95 4.03 -36.93
CA ASP A 130 16.10 4.57 -36.21
C ASP A 130 15.67 5.27 -34.91
N LYS A 131 14.57 6.03 -34.97
CA LYS A 131 13.99 6.72 -33.81
C LYS A 131 13.47 5.77 -32.74
N LEU A 132 12.96 4.60 -33.12
CA LEU A 132 12.56 3.55 -32.17
C LEU A 132 13.79 2.87 -31.55
N SER A 133 14.87 2.62 -32.31
CA SER A 133 16.09 1.99 -31.79
C SER A 133 16.96 2.89 -30.89
N GLY A 134 16.79 4.21 -30.97
CA GLY A 134 17.55 5.20 -30.20
C GLY A 134 17.07 5.40 -28.76
N ALA A 135 15.99 4.74 -28.34
CA ALA A 135 15.42 4.84 -27.00
C ALA A 135 16.02 3.84 -25.99
N ASP A 136 16.91 2.93 -26.40
CA ASP A 136 17.53 1.89 -25.56
C ASP A 136 18.91 2.32 -24.99
N LYS A 137 19.04 3.54 -24.45
CA LYS A 137 20.26 3.95 -23.71
C LYS A 137 19.95 4.79 -22.48
N GLU A 138 19.71 4.07 -21.39
CA GLU A 138 20.15 4.31 -19.99
C GLU A 138 19.16 3.55 -19.12
N TYR A 139 19.56 2.36 -18.63
CA TYR A 139 19.16 1.66 -17.38
C TYR A 139 19.62 0.19 -17.49
N GLU A 140 20.92 -0.04 -17.28
CA GLU A 140 21.59 -1.29 -16.86
C GLU A 140 22.61 -0.78 -15.82
N ASP A 141 22.78 -1.24 -14.59
CA ASP A 141 22.36 -2.41 -13.81
C ASP A 141 22.40 -1.99 -12.34
N ASP A 142 21.54 -2.57 -11.47
CA ASP A 142 21.88 -2.93 -10.08
C ASP A 142 20.69 -3.72 -9.50
N LEU A 143 20.62 -5.01 -9.83
CA LEU A 143 19.80 -5.99 -9.11
C LEU A 143 20.64 -7.24 -8.86
N ASP A 144 21.44 -7.19 -7.79
CA ASP A 144 21.99 -8.36 -7.14
C ASP A 144 20.89 -9.05 -6.30
N GLU A 145 20.60 -10.29 -6.70
CA GLU A 145 20.29 -11.47 -5.89
C GLU A 145 19.85 -11.25 -4.42
N TRP A 146 18.53 -11.20 -4.18
CA TRP A 146 17.94 -11.54 -2.87
C TRP A 146 16.82 -12.58 -3.04
N ASP A 147 16.95 -13.62 -2.22
CA ASP A 147 16.11 -14.81 -2.14
C ASP A 147 14.62 -14.51 -1.96
N VAL A 148 13.82 -15.37 -2.58
CA VAL A 148 12.37 -15.41 -2.48
C VAL A 148 11.97 -16.03 -1.13
N GLU A 149 11.35 -15.26 -0.25
CA GLU A 149 10.30 -15.77 0.63
C GLU A 149 9.02 -14.95 0.44
N ASP A 150 7.94 -15.70 0.22
CA ASP A 150 6.52 -15.34 0.09
C ASP A 150 6.08 -14.28 1.11
N ASP A 151 5.34 -13.26 0.69
CA ASP A 151 3.98 -12.97 1.20
C ASP A 151 3.40 -11.68 0.58
N GLU A 152 2.13 -11.79 0.22
CA GLU A 152 1.02 -10.81 0.11
C GLU A 152 1.32 -9.29 0.10
N LEU A 153 0.63 -8.54 -0.78
CA LEU A 153 0.21 -7.11 -0.72
C LEU A 153 0.30 -6.48 -2.14
N ASP A 154 -0.54 -5.58 -2.61
CA ASP A 154 -1.91 -5.14 -2.33
C ASP A 154 -2.29 -4.31 -3.58
N ASP A 155 -3.55 -4.40 -4.00
CA ASP A 155 -4.05 -3.84 -5.26
C ASP A 155 -4.44 -2.37 -5.04
N TRP A 156 -3.58 -1.42 -5.40
CA TRP A 156 -3.89 0.01 -5.32
C TRP A 156 -4.53 0.48 -6.65
N GLU A 157 -5.87 0.40 -6.67
CA GLU A 157 -6.73 1.09 -7.64
C GLU A 157 -7.00 2.53 -7.15
N ASP A 158 -6.46 3.53 -7.86
CA ASP A 158 -6.93 4.91 -7.77
C ASP A 158 -7.79 5.27 -9.00
N ASP A 159 -9.06 5.56 -8.70
CA ASP A 159 -10.09 6.30 -9.46
C ASP A 159 -9.97 7.77 -8.97
N GLU A 160 -9.90 8.82 -9.78
CA GLU A 160 -10.96 9.49 -10.55
C GLU A 160 -10.25 10.64 -11.33
N GLY A 161 -10.59 10.96 -12.58
CA GLY A 161 -11.57 12.00 -12.89
C GLY A 161 -10.98 12.98 -13.92
N ASP A 162 -11.54 12.98 -15.13
CA ASP A 162 -11.20 13.90 -16.24
C ASP A 162 -11.69 15.33 -15.94
N GLU A 163 -10.90 16.34 -16.28
CA GLU A 163 -11.40 17.62 -16.83
C GLU A 163 -10.31 18.25 -17.74
N ASP A 164 -10.62 18.32 -19.03
CA ASP A 164 -9.84 18.93 -20.11
C ASP A 164 -9.94 20.47 -20.05
N GLU A 165 -8.81 21.20 -20.06
CA GLU A 165 -8.75 22.51 -20.74
C GLU A 165 -7.40 22.69 -21.46
N ASN A 166 -7.51 22.90 -22.77
CA ASN A 166 -6.42 23.28 -23.66
C ASN A 166 -6.23 24.79 -23.57
N GLU A 167 -4.99 25.26 -23.46
CA GLU A 167 -4.61 26.50 -24.13
C GLU A 167 -3.14 26.44 -24.58
N ALA A 168 -2.98 26.63 -25.89
CA ALA A 168 -1.72 26.69 -26.60
C ALA A 168 -1.28 28.16 -26.73
N GLY A 169 0.03 28.40 -26.72
CA GLY A 169 0.63 29.67 -27.11
C GLY A 169 2.15 29.53 -27.06
N ASP A 170 2.73 29.04 -28.15
CA ASP A 170 3.57 29.80 -29.09
C ASP A 170 5.04 29.93 -28.63
N CYS A 171 5.95 29.21 -29.30
CA CYS A 171 6.76 29.67 -30.45
C CYS A 171 7.81 30.71 -30.01
N ALA A 172 9.11 30.59 -30.27
CA ALA A 172 9.85 29.74 -31.19
C ALA A 172 11.37 29.80 -30.83
N PRO A 173 12.16 28.83 -31.30
CA PRO A 173 13.62 28.77 -31.20
C PRO A 173 14.30 29.26 -32.50
N HIS A 174 15.54 29.75 -32.42
CA HIS A 174 16.55 29.87 -33.51
C HIS A 174 17.80 30.51 -32.87
N GLU A 175 19.07 30.20 -33.13
CA GLU A 175 19.78 29.63 -34.28
C GLU A 175 21.16 29.16 -33.77
N SER A 176 21.58 27.95 -34.10
CA SER A 176 22.53 27.66 -35.20
C SER A 176 23.91 28.37 -35.10
N LYS A 177 24.97 27.56 -35.07
CA LYS A 177 25.95 27.55 -36.17
C LYS A 177 26.93 26.37 -36.08
N LEU A 178 26.88 25.61 -37.17
CA LEU A 178 27.84 24.67 -37.73
C LEU A 178 29.31 25.04 -37.47
N SER A 179 30.14 24.05 -37.13
CA SER A 179 31.09 23.44 -38.09
C SER A 179 32.09 22.52 -37.36
N LYS A 180 32.21 21.26 -37.82
CA LYS A 180 33.35 20.38 -37.49
C LYS A 180 34.54 20.77 -38.39
N PRO A 181 35.77 20.50 -37.94
CA PRO A 181 36.41 19.31 -38.51
C PRO A 181 37.14 18.44 -37.49
N ALA A 182 37.35 17.19 -37.89
CA ALA A 182 37.95 16.12 -37.12
C ALA A 182 39.43 16.37 -36.79
N SER A 183 39.83 16.12 -35.54
CA SER A 183 41.19 15.68 -35.23
C SER A 183 41.20 14.75 -34.02
N ALA A 184 41.99 13.69 -34.15
CA ALA A 184 42.54 12.77 -33.15
C ALA A 184 41.74 12.53 -31.84
N ARG A 185 41.19 11.31 -31.70
CA ARG A 185 40.76 10.76 -30.41
C ARG A 185 41.93 10.77 -29.41
N SER A 186 41.94 11.71 -28.48
CA SER A 186 42.71 11.58 -27.25
C SER A 186 41.92 10.69 -26.29
N ALA A 187 42.60 9.72 -25.68
CA ALA A 187 42.02 8.91 -24.61
C ALA A 187 41.61 9.85 -23.47
N ARG A 188 40.31 9.94 -23.18
CA ARG A 188 39.81 10.69 -22.02
C ARG A 188 40.33 10.00 -20.75
N ARG A 189 41.19 10.72 -20.01
CA ARG A 189 41.73 10.28 -18.72
C ARG A 189 40.61 10.15 -17.70
N THR A 190 40.73 9.17 -16.81
CA THR A 190 39.78 8.93 -15.72
C THR A 190 39.86 10.05 -14.67
N ARG A 191 38.81 10.21 -13.85
CA ARG A 191 38.73 11.22 -12.78
C ARG A 191 39.91 11.11 -11.80
N ASP A 192 40.33 9.89 -11.48
CA ASP A 192 41.45 9.64 -10.56
C ASP A 192 42.80 10.09 -11.14
N GLN A 193 43.01 9.89 -12.44
CA GLN A 193 44.21 10.37 -13.15
C GLN A 193 44.28 11.89 -13.22
N TRP A 194 43.14 12.58 -13.18
CA TRP A 194 43.09 14.04 -13.08
C TRP A 194 43.34 14.51 -11.66
N ASN A 195 42.74 13.86 -10.66
CA ASN A 195 42.94 14.20 -9.25
C ASN A 195 44.43 14.12 -8.85
N GLU A 196 45.12 13.05 -9.24
CA GLU A 196 46.56 12.88 -8.93
C GLU A 196 47.42 13.99 -9.58
N LYS A 197 47.08 14.40 -10.80
CA LYS A 197 47.77 15.50 -11.49
C LYS A 197 47.45 16.86 -10.90
N ILE A 198 46.20 17.08 -10.47
CA ILE A 198 45.79 18.30 -9.79
C ILE A 198 46.55 18.41 -8.47
N GLU A 199 46.64 17.32 -7.70
CA GLU A 199 47.40 17.29 -6.45
C GLU A 199 48.90 17.57 -6.69
N GLN A 200 49.52 16.90 -7.67
CA GLN A 200 50.93 17.17 -8.04
C GLN A 200 51.14 18.62 -8.49
N HIS A 201 50.20 19.19 -9.24
CA HIS A 201 50.26 20.59 -9.68
C HIS A 201 50.15 21.58 -8.52
N ILE A 202 49.27 21.33 -7.56
CA ILE A 202 49.11 22.17 -6.36
C ILE A 202 50.36 22.05 -5.48
N ARG A 203 50.87 20.83 -5.23
CA ARG A 203 52.06 20.60 -4.40
C ARG A 203 53.35 21.18 -4.99
N ALA A 204 53.41 21.34 -6.32
CA ALA A 204 54.57 21.92 -7.00
C ALA A 204 54.62 23.46 -6.93
N LYS A 205 53.56 24.13 -6.47
CA LYS A 205 53.52 25.60 -6.32
C LYS A 205 54.29 26.05 -5.09
N THR A 206 54.90 27.22 -5.18
CA THR A 206 55.53 27.90 -4.03
C THR A 206 54.49 28.42 -3.06
N HIS A 207 54.88 28.72 -1.82
CA HIS A 207 53.98 29.26 -0.80
C HIS A 207 53.26 30.54 -1.26
N VAL A 208 53.96 31.44 -1.96
CA VAL A 208 53.38 32.70 -2.46
C VAL A 208 52.33 32.43 -3.54
N GLU A 209 52.65 31.54 -4.49
CA GLU A 209 51.72 31.17 -5.56
C GLU A 209 50.49 30.41 -5.04
N LEU A 210 50.64 29.65 -3.96
CA LEU A 210 49.51 29.00 -3.28
C LEU A 210 48.59 30.02 -2.62
N VAL A 211 49.15 31.01 -1.91
CA VAL A 211 48.37 32.08 -1.29
C VAL A 211 47.61 32.89 -2.36
N GLU A 212 48.27 33.31 -3.43
CA GLU A 212 47.61 34.02 -4.54
C GLU A 212 46.53 33.16 -5.21
N HIS A 213 46.78 31.87 -5.37
CA HIS A 213 45.79 30.96 -5.95
C HIS A 213 44.56 30.81 -5.04
N VAL A 214 44.76 30.65 -3.73
CA VAL A 214 43.66 30.57 -2.76
C VAL A 214 42.87 31.88 -2.71
N LEU A 215 43.55 33.04 -2.71
CA LEU A 215 42.87 34.34 -2.78
C LEU A 215 42.06 34.49 -4.08
N SER A 216 42.60 34.06 -5.22
CA SER A 216 41.87 34.05 -6.49
C SER A 216 40.64 33.12 -6.46
N LEU A 217 40.72 31.99 -5.77
CA LEU A 217 39.57 31.09 -5.58
C LEU A 217 38.53 31.73 -4.65
N VAL A 218 38.96 32.32 -3.55
CA VAL A 218 38.10 33.07 -2.61
C VAL A 218 37.39 34.24 -3.31
N ASP A 219 38.07 34.96 -4.20
CA ASP A 219 37.46 36.04 -4.97
C ASP A 219 36.44 35.54 -6.00
N ARG A 220 36.67 34.33 -6.55
CA ARG A 220 35.85 33.73 -7.60
C ARG A 220 34.61 33.02 -7.07
N PHE A 221 34.67 32.48 -5.84
CA PHE A 221 33.60 31.67 -5.24
C PHE A 221 33.09 32.37 -3.97
N PRO A 222 31.91 33.02 -4.00
CA PRO A 222 31.32 33.72 -2.86
C PRO A 222 31.20 32.86 -1.60
N GLU A 223 30.95 31.57 -1.74
CA GLU A 223 30.82 30.59 -0.67
C GLU A 223 32.17 30.41 0.07
N LEU A 224 33.28 30.33 -0.67
CA LEU A 224 34.62 30.28 -0.08
C LEU A 224 34.97 31.61 0.61
N ARG A 225 34.58 32.76 0.04
CA ARG A 225 34.77 34.05 0.71
C ARG A 225 34.05 34.10 2.05
N GLU A 226 32.81 33.65 2.08
CA GLU A 226 32.06 33.58 3.32
C GLU A 226 32.75 32.66 4.34
N GLU A 227 33.17 31.46 3.91
CA GLU A 227 33.90 30.52 4.76
C GLU A 227 35.16 31.14 5.38
N TYR A 228 35.98 31.83 4.58
CA TYR A 228 37.20 32.48 5.08
C TYR A 228 36.91 33.69 5.97
N CYS A 229 35.89 34.50 5.65
CA CYS A 229 35.44 35.60 6.50
C CYS A 229 34.98 35.09 7.88
N GLU A 230 34.27 33.97 7.91
CA GLU A 230 33.84 33.32 9.16
C GLU A 230 35.04 32.76 9.93
N ARG A 231 35.97 32.09 9.25
CA ARG A 231 37.23 31.62 9.87
C ARG A 231 38.03 32.77 10.49
N VAL A 232 38.11 33.92 9.82
CA VAL A 232 38.80 35.12 10.34
C VAL A 232 38.03 35.70 11.53
N ALA A 233 36.72 35.92 11.42
CA ALA A 233 35.90 36.45 12.51
C ALA A 233 35.95 35.57 13.78
N LEU A 234 36.09 34.25 13.60
CA LEU A 234 36.23 33.29 14.70
C LEU A 234 37.64 33.24 15.27
N GLY A 235 38.69 33.39 14.44
CA GLY A 235 40.06 33.58 14.91
C GLY A 235 40.26 34.87 15.72
N GLU A 236 39.39 35.87 15.48
CA GLU A 236 39.32 37.12 16.23
C GLU A 236 38.40 37.07 17.46
N GLY A 237 37.72 35.93 17.71
CA GLY A 237 36.92 35.69 18.91
C GLY A 237 35.47 36.19 18.87
N ASP A 238 34.90 36.51 17.70
CA ASP A 238 33.51 37.00 17.58
C ASP A 238 32.46 35.86 17.53
N VAL A 239 32.49 34.99 18.55
CA VAL A 239 31.60 33.82 18.70
C VAL A 239 30.13 34.27 18.77
N LYS A 240 29.86 35.43 19.37
CA LYS A 240 28.51 35.99 19.51
C LYS A 240 27.88 36.27 18.15
N ARG A 241 28.66 36.78 17.20
CA ARG A 241 28.18 37.02 15.83
C ARG A 241 27.85 35.73 15.12
N LEU A 242 28.67 34.68 15.23
CA LEU A 242 28.39 33.39 14.59
C LEU A 242 27.11 32.75 15.16
N VAL A 243 26.92 32.77 16.48
CA VAL A 243 25.68 32.29 17.11
C VAL A 243 24.46 33.08 16.62
N ALA A 244 24.58 34.41 16.49
CA ALA A 244 23.50 35.25 15.97
C ALA A 244 23.21 34.99 14.48
N GLN A 245 24.22 34.67 13.68
CA GLN A 245 24.06 34.27 12.28
C GLN A 245 23.40 32.90 12.16
N ALA A 246 23.89 31.89 12.89
CA ALA A 246 23.28 30.56 12.92
C ALA A 246 21.82 30.61 13.37
N LYS A 247 21.49 31.41 14.39
CA LYS A 247 20.11 31.61 14.84
C LYS A 247 19.21 32.25 13.77
N ARG A 248 19.75 33.18 12.99
CA ARG A 248 19.00 33.85 11.90
C ARG A 248 18.74 32.88 10.76
N GLU A 249 19.79 32.19 10.31
CA GLU A 249 19.72 31.17 9.27
C GLU A 249 18.71 30.09 9.65
N MET A 250 18.82 29.56 10.87
CA MET A 250 17.88 28.58 11.43
C MET A 250 16.43 29.04 11.28
N ARG A 251 16.09 30.25 11.73
CA ARG A 251 14.72 30.78 11.64
C ARG A 251 14.25 31.02 10.21
N GLU A 252 15.16 31.45 9.34
CA GLU A 252 14.88 31.70 7.94
C GLU A 252 14.57 30.40 7.20
N ARG A 253 15.48 29.42 7.28
CA ARG A 253 15.31 28.11 6.64
C ARG A 253 14.09 27.35 7.20
N SER A 254 13.86 27.39 8.51
CA SER A 254 12.70 26.77 9.16
C SER A 254 11.35 27.40 8.78
N SER A 255 11.36 28.61 8.20
CA SER A 255 10.15 29.32 7.77
C SER A 255 9.76 29.03 6.32
N GLU A 256 10.66 28.39 5.55
CA GLU A 256 10.37 27.95 4.19
C GLU A 256 9.49 26.69 4.24
N ILE A 257 8.38 26.68 3.51
CA ILE A 257 7.48 25.52 3.50
C ILE A 257 7.95 24.56 2.40
N GLY A 258 8.27 23.33 2.78
CA GLY A 258 8.59 22.27 1.84
C GLY A 258 7.34 21.74 1.13
N TRP A 259 7.46 21.44 -0.15
CA TRP A 259 6.38 20.83 -0.93
C TRP A 259 6.91 20.07 -2.14
N GLN A 260 6.21 19.02 -2.55
CA GLN A 260 6.53 18.24 -3.75
C GLN A 260 5.29 18.04 -4.62
N ASN A 261 5.50 18.06 -5.93
CA ASN A 261 4.52 17.66 -6.94
C ASN A 261 5.12 16.56 -7.82
N HIS A 262 4.97 15.31 -7.36
CA HIS A 262 5.50 14.12 -8.03
C HIS A 262 4.94 13.91 -9.44
N TRP A 263 3.81 14.54 -9.79
CA TRP A 263 3.23 14.49 -11.12
C TRP A 263 3.93 15.39 -12.14
N LYS A 264 4.52 16.49 -11.69
CA LYS A 264 5.25 17.47 -12.51
C LYS A 264 6.77 17.39 -12.34
N GLY A 265 7.26 16.72 -11.31
CA GLY A 265 8.69 16.71 -10.96
C GLY A 265 9.18 18.06 -10.45
N GLU A 266 8.28 18.84 -9.83
CA GLU A 266 8.56 20.16 -9.26
C GLU A 266 8.41 20.08 -7.73
N GLY A 267 9.20 20.86 -7.01
CA GLY A 267 9.10 20.95 -5.56
C GLY A 267 10.13 21.89 -4.97
N HIS A 268 10.03 22.12 -3.66
CA HIS A 268 10.98 22.88 -2.87
C HIS A 268 11.28 22.12 -1.59
N THR A 269 12.57 21.92 -1.31
CA THR A 269 13.05 21.40 -0.04
C THR A 269 13.97 22.45 0.58
N PRO A 270 13.72 22.90 1.81
CA PRO A 270 14.59 23.85 2.50
C PRO A 270 16.02 23.31 2.64
N ASP A 271 17.01 24.14 2.29
CA ASP A 271 18.42 23.80 2.39
C ASP A 271 18.99 24.17 3.77
N TYR A 272 19.52 23.19 4.49
CA TYR A 272 20.09 23.34 5.83
C TYR A 272 21.62 23.25 5.87
N ASP A 273 22.31 23.09 4.74
CA ASP A 273 23.77 22.85 4.69
C ASP A 273 24.56 23.98 5.35
N ARG A 274 24.18 25.23 5.06
CA ARG A 274 24.84 26.40 5.64
C ARG A 274 24.64 26.48 7.15
N LEU A 275 23.47 26.10 7.65
CA LEU A 275 23.22 26.03 9.10
C LEU A 275 24.09 24.94 9.72
N LYS A 276 24.08 23.73 9.14
CA LYS A 276 24.88 22.58 9.57
C LYS A 276 26.35 22.93 9.71
N HIS A 277 26.96 23.54 8.69
CA HIS A 277 28.37 23.97 8.74
C HIS A 277 28.67 25.00 9.84
N ARG A 278 27.76 25.95 10.08
CA ARG A 278 27.92 26.91 11.20
C ARG A 278 27.87 26.20 12.56
N LEU A 279 26.99 25.21 12.72
CA LEU A 279 26.90 24.41 13.95
C LEU A 279 28.17 23.57 14.14
N GLU A 280 28.65 22.88 13.10
CA GLU A 280 29.89 22.08 13.13
C GLU A 280 31.06 22.96 13.58
N ARG A 281 31.14 24.17 13.02
CA ARG A 281 32.21 25.10 13.34
C ARG A 281 32.17 25.59 14.79
N LEU A 282 30.98 25.85 15.34
CA LEU A 282 30.83 26.17 16.76
C LEU A 282 31.28 25.01 17.65
N VAL A 283 31.04 23.75 17.25
CA VAL A 283 31.52 22.57 17.97
C VAL A 283 33.04 22.44 17.90
N GLU A 284 33.66 22.67 16.74
CA GLU A 284 35.12 22.62 16.55
C GLU A 284 35.89 23.64 17.41
N LEU A 285 35.23 24.75 17.76
CA LEU A 285 35.79 25.84 18.57
C LEU A 285 35.44 25.73 20.05
N ASP A 286 35.07 24.53 20.53
CA ASP A 286 34.71 24.24 21.91
C ASP A 286 33.51 25.07 22.45
N HIS A 287 32.63 25.55 21.55
CA HIS A 287 31.39 26.26 21.90
C HIS A 287 30.15 25.36 21.89
N ALA A 288 30.32 24.11 22.32
CA ALA A 288 29.27 23.09 22.34
C ALA A 288 27.99 23.54 23.07
N ASN A 289 28.09 24.25 24.21
CA ASN A 289 26.93 24.76 24.93
C ASN A 289 26.06 25.70 24.08
N ALA A 290 26.67 26.54 23.22
CA ALA A 290 25.91 27.44 22.36
C ALA A 290 25.13 26.68 21.29
N VAL A 291 25.73 25.61 20.76
CA VAL A 291 25.08 24.69 19.80
C VAL A 291 23.93 23.94 20.46
N VAL A 292 24.07 23.52 21.72
CA VAL A 292 22.98 22.87 22.48
C VAL A 292 21.77 23.80 22.63
N GLU A 293 21.98 25.08 22.95
CA GLU A 293 20.89 26.06 23.04
C GLU A 293 20.21 26.33 21.70
N LEU A 294 21.01 26.47 20.62
CA LEU A 294 20.47 26.58 19.26
C LEU A 294 19.71 25.31 18.86
N GLY A 295 20.22 24.14 19.23
CA GLY A 295 19.62 22.85 18.93
C GLY A 295 18.23 22.67 19.52
N ARG A 296 17.99 23.16 20.76
CA ARG A 296 16.63 23.14 21.34
C ARG A 296 15.63 23.93 20.50
N GLU A 297 16.03 25.13 20.07
CA GLU A 297 15.17 25.98 19.24
C GLU A 297 14.99 25.38 17.85
N PHE A 298 16.05 24.84 17.26
CA PHE A 298 16.01 24.20 15.95
C PHE A 298 15.05 23.01 15.91
N ILE A 299 15.16 22.07 16.86
CA ILE A 299 14.31 20.86 16.90
C ILE A 299 12.82 21.26 16.92
N GLN A 300 12.46 22.26 17.73
CA GLN A 300 11.08 22.75 17.79
C GLN A 300 10.63 23.37 16.46
N LEU A 301 11.49 24.19 15.83
CA LEU A 301 11.17 24.84 14.56
C LEU A 301 11.07 23.83 13.40
N ALA A 302 11.99 22.87 13.34
CA ALA A 302 12.01 21.81 12.33
C ALA A 302 10.77 20.91 12.43
N ILE A 303 10.37 20.49 13.64
CA ILE A 303 9.14 19.69 13.84
C ILE A 303 7.91 20.46 13.37
N ASN A 304 7.80 21.75 13.72
CA ASN A 304 6.69 22.59 13.26
C ASN A 304 6.70 22.78 11.74
N GLN A 305 7.87 22.84 11.11
CA GLN A 305 8.00 22.94 9.66
C GLN A 305 7.52 21.65 8.97
N VAL A 306 7.90 20.48 9.50
CA VAL A 306 7.45 19.18 9.00
C VAL A 306 5.93 19.06 9.09
N GLU A 307 5.32 19.51 10.19
CA GLU A 307 3.86 19.49 10.37
C GLU A 307 3.09 20.25 9.27
N VAL A 308 3.67 21.33 8.74
CA VAL A 308 3.03 22.18 7.72
C VAL A 308 3.54 21.94 6.29
N SER A 309 4.47 21.00 6.10
CA SER A 309 5.03 20.69 4.77
C SER A 309 4.10 19.79 3.96
N HIS A 310 4.16 19.92 2.64
CA HIS A 310 3.37 19.16 1.67
C HIS A 310 4.28 18.31 0.78
N ASP A 311 5.15 17.55 1.41
CA ASP A 311 6.10 16.64 0.79
C ASP A 311 5.97 15.23 1.39
N GLU A 312 6.74 14.26 0.89
CA GLU A 312 6.71 12.86 1.33
C GLU A 312 7.79 12.57 2.40
N GLY A 313 8.32 13.61 3.05
CA GLY A 313 9.34 13.50 4.11
C GLY A 313 10.69 14.17 3.79
N GLU A 314 10.85 14.77 2.61
CA GLU A 314 12.09 15.43 2.19
C GLU A 314 12.51 16.55 3.15
N THR A 315 11.56 17.37 3.63
CA THR A 315 11.87 18.43 4.62
C THR A 315 12.35 17.85 5.94
N ALA A 316 11.75 16.74 6.39
CA ALA A 316 12.19 16.06 7.61
C ALA A 316 13.62 15.53 7.46
N MET A 317 13.94 14.92 6.31
CA MET A 317 15.29 14.42 6.01
C MET A 317 16.33 15.56 5.96
N ALA A 318 16.01 16.66 5.27
CA ALA A 318 16.92 17.80 5.15
C ALA A 318 17.20 18.45 6.52
N ALA A 319 16.17 18.63 7.35
CA ALA A 319 16.35 19.15 8.71
C ALA A 319 17.12 18.16 9.60
N ALA A 320 16.91 16.85 9.42
CA ALA A 320 17.57 15.81 10.20
C ALA A 320 19.09 15.82 10.04
N GLU A 321 19.63 16.32 8.92
CA GLU A 321 21.08 16.42 8.70
C GLU A 321 21.82 17.31 9.72
N CYS A 322 21.13 18.26 10.35
CA CYS A 322 21.71 19.11 11.39
C CYS A 322 21.77 18.41 12.76
N LEU A 323 20.97 17.36 12.98
CA LEU A 323 20.80 16.72 14.28
C LEU A 323 22.08 16.03 14.78
N PRO A 324 22.84 15.26 13.96
CA PRO A 324 24.05 14.62 14.44
C PRO A 324 25.03 15.60 15.10
N VAL A 325 25.16 16.80 14.53
CA VAL A 325 26.04 17.87 15.04
C VAL A 325 25.53 18.40 16.38
N ILE A 326 24.22 18.58 16.52
CA ILE A 326 23.57 19.02 17.76
C ILE A 326 23.79 18.00 18.87
N PHE A 327 23.57 16.71 18.60
CA PHE A 327 23.72 15.65 19.61
C PHE A 327 25.20 15.40 19.97
N ASP A 328 26.13 15.55 19.02
CA ASP A 328 27.57 15.55 19.30
C ASP A 328 27.96 16.74 20.19
N ALA A 329 27.34 17.91 20.00
CA ALA A 329 27.52 19.06 20.88
C ALA A 329 26.98 18.80 22.29
N VAL A 330 25.84 18.13 22.43
CA VAL A 330 25.31 17.72 23.75
C VAL A 330 26.32 16.86 24.49
N LEU A 331 26.95 15.89 23.81
CA LEU A 331 27.99 15.04 24.42
C LEU A 331 29.23 15.84 24.85
N LYS A 332 29.69 16.81 24.04
CA LYS A 332 30.84 17.68 24.33
C LYS A 332 30.53 18.82 25.31
N SER A 333 29.26 19.10 25.57
CA SER A 333 28.83 20.20 26.44
C SER A 333 29.26 20.00 27.89
N THR A 334 29.28 21.11 28.64
CA THR A 334 29.55 21.13 30.08
C THR A 334 28.37 20.67 30.94
N PHE A 335 27.28 20.19 30.31
CA PHE A 335 26.12 19.68 31.03
C PHE A 335 26.49 18.46 31.87
N THR A 336 25.82 18.32 33.00
CA THR A 336 25.87 17.07 33.77
C THR A 336 25.25 15.94 32.96
N THR A 337 25.64 14.69 33.24
CA THR A 337 25.08 13.51 32.55
C THR A 337 23.54 13.48 32.57
N PRO A 338 22.85 13.74 33.71
CA PRO A 338 21.39 13.79 33.72
C PRO A 338 20.80 14.86 32.80
N GLN A 339 21.46 16.03 32.68
CA GLN A 339 21.01 17.09 31.78
C GLN A 339 21.15 16.69 30.29
N LYS A 340 22.18 15.92 29.95
CA LYS A 340 22.38 15.39 28.58
C LYS A 340 21.28 14.38 28.23
N ILE A 341 20.98 13.45 29.14
CA ILE A 341 19.89 12.48 28.98
C ILE A 341 18.54 13.19 28.88
N LEU A 342 18.26 14.14 29.78
CA LEU A 342 17.01 14.92 29.76
C LEU A 342 16.86 15.73 28.47
N PHE A 343 17.95 16.25 27.89
CA PHE A 343 17.89 16.90 26.58
C PHE A 343 17.39 15.94 25.50
N ALA A 344 17.95 14.72 25.45
CA ALA A 344 17.52 13.72 24.46
C ALA A 344 16.06 13.32 24.67
N ILE A 345 15.64 13.11 25.92
CA ILE A 345 14.23 12.81 26.26
C ILE A 345 13.30 13.95 25.88
N ASP A 346 13.69 15.21 26.13
CA ASP A 346 12.91 16.41 25.75
C ASP A 346 12.72 16.46 24.24
N ALA A 347 13.79 16.21 23.48
CA ALA A 347 13.76 16.18 22.03
C ALA A 347 12.82 15.07 21.52
N CYS A 348 12.95 13.84 22.05
CA CYS A 348 12.04 12.75 21.71
C CYS A 348 10.58 13.09 22.07
N LEU A 349 10.33 13.76 23.20
CA LEU A 349 8.98 14.15 23.61
C LEU A 349 8.35 15.23 22.71
N MET A 350 9.17 16.02 22.01
CA MET A 350 8.71 16.97 20.98
C MET A 350 8.46 16.26 19.65
N ASP A 351 9.29 15.27 19.31
CA ASP A 351 9.21 14.58 18.02
C ASP A 351 7.99 13.67 17.92
N GLY A 352 7.12 13.99 16.97
CA GLY A 352 5.96 13.20 16.54
C GLY A 352 6.10 12.61 15.15
N TYR A 353 7.22 12.86 14.46
CA TYR A 353 7.45 12.51 13.05
C TYR A 353 8.63 11.55 12.86
N SER A 354 9.25 11.09 13.95
CA SER A 354 10.41 10.16 13.95
C SER A 354 11.62 10.75 13.22
N MET A 355 11.80 12.07 13.28
CA MET A 355 12.93 12.78 12.68
C MET A 355 14.25 12.54 13.45
N LEU A 356 14.16 12.20 14.74
CA LEU A 356 15.31 12.20 15.64
C LEU A 356 16.01 10.84 15.83
N GLU A 357 15.42 9.74 15.35
CA GLU A 357 15.73 8.37 15.80
C GLU A 357 17.25 8.08 15.86
N ASP A 358 17.98 8.23 14.75
CA ASP A 358 19.42 7.88 14.71
C ASP A 358 20.32 8.78 15.57
N SER A 359 19.91 10.03 15.83
CA SER A 359 20.76 11.01 16.50
C SER A 359 20.66 10.95 18.03
N VAL A 360 19.48 10.59 18.56
CA VAL A 360 19.25 10.51 20.01
C VAL A 360 19.87 9.25 20.63
N GLU A 361 19.98 8.16 19.87
CA GLU A 361 20.52 6.87 20.32
C GLU A 361 21.94 7.00 20.88
N LYS A 362 22.77 7.88 20.28
CA LYS A 362 24.12 8.19 20.78
C LYS A 362 24.16 8.60 22.26
N ILE A 363 23.09 9.22 22.76
CA ILE A 363 22.97 9.62 24.16
C ILE A 363 22.18 8.57 24.93
N LEU A 364 21.06 8.09 24.42
CA LEU A 364 20.16 7.23 25.18
C LEU A 364 20.73 5.82 25.40
N ASP A 365 21.47 5.28 24.43
CA ASP A 365 22.09 3.95 24.49
C ASP A 365 23.52 3.99 25.05
N ALA A 366 24.04 5.18 25.34
CA ALA A 366 25.33 5.32 26.00
C ALA A 366 25.28 4.75 27.43
N LYS A 367 26.41 4.18 27.84
CA LYS A 367 26.57 3.61 29.19
C LYS A 367 26.75 4.71 30.21
N TRP A 368 25.65 5.16 30.81
CA TRP A 368 25.65 6.08 31.95
C TRP A 368 25.56 5.34 33.29
N GLU A 369 25.93 6.02 34.36
CA GLU A 369 25.86 5.46 35.71
C GLU A 369 24.39 5.37 36.19
N PRO A 370 24.01 4.32 36.97
CA PRO A 370 22.66 4.22 37.52
C PRO A 370 22.23 5.44 38.36
N ALA A 371 23.19 6.13 38.98
CA ALA A 371 22.93 7.37 39.73
C ALA A 371 22.47 8.53 38.83
N ASP A 372 22.98 8.60 37.60
CA ASP A 372 22.56 9.62 36.62
C ASP A 372 21.13 9.36 36.18
N TRP A 373 20.80 8.11 35.85
CA TRP A 373 19.44 7.69 35.52
C TRP A 373 18.46 7.88 36.67
N SER A 374 18.90 7.70 37.93
CA SER A 374 18.08 8.01 39.10
C SER A 374 17.72 9.49 39.17
N ALA A 375 18.67 10.39 38.90
CA ALA A 375 18.40 11.83 38.88
C ALA A 375 17.44 12.23 37.73
N VAL A 376 17.57 11.59 36.56
CA VAL A 376 16.63 11.73 35.43
C VAL A 376 15.24 11.28 35.84
N ALA A 377 15.10 10.10 36.47
CA ALA A 377 13.82 9.56 36.91
C ALA A 377 13.13 10.50 37.92
N ASP A 378 13.86 11.04 38.89
CA ASP A 378 13.28 11.96 39.88
C ASP A 378 12.78 13.27 39.23
N GLU A 379 13.51 13.78 38.23
CA GLU A 379 13.11 14.95 37.46
C GLU A 379 11.87 14.66 36.59
N LEU A 380 11.81 13.53 35.89
CA LEU A 380 10.65 13.12 35.10
C LEU A 380 9.42 12.90 35.99
N ARG A 381 9.59 12.33 37.18
CA ARG A 381 8.52 12.19 38.17
C ARG A 381 8.01 13.55 38.64
N ARG A 382 8.90 14.50 38.91
CA ARG A 382 8.53 15.87 39.27
C ARG A 382 7.75 16.56 38.15
N ARG A 383 8.14 16.36 36.89
CA ARG A 383 7.41 16.89 35.71
C ARG A 383 6.03 16.26 35.59
N LEU A 384 5.92 14.94 35.73
CA LEU A 384 4.66 14.20 35.65
C LEU A 384 3.65 14.64 36.74
N ALA A 385 4.13 14.96 37.94
CA ALA A 385 3.31 15.51 39.02
C ALA A 385 2.81 16.93 38.74
N LYS A 386 3.52 17.71 37.91
CA LYS A 386 3.15 19.08 37.54
C LYS A 386 2.21 19.17 36.35
N THR A 387 2.15 18.14 35.51
CA THR A 387 1.18 18.04 34.40
C THR A 387 -0.24 17.92 34.99
N GLY A 388 -0.85 19.06 35.31
CA GLY A 388 -2.13 19.15 36.01
C GLY A 388 -3.34 18.82 35.12
N ASN A 389 -4.53 18.79 35.75
CA ASN A 389 -5.83 18.57 35.10
C ASN A 389 -6.37 19.80 34.32
N ASN A 390 -5.51 20.79 34.01
CA ASN A 390 -5.92 22.12 33.51
C ASN A 390 -5.85 22.26 31.98
N ASP A 391 -5.59 21.18 31.24
CA ASP A 391 -5.63 21.21 29.78
C ASP A 391 -7.08 21.02 29.31
N ASP A 392 -7.56 21.95 28.47
CA ASP A 392 -8.92 21.94 27.90
C ASP A 392 -9.18 20.71 26.99
N ASP A 393 -8.12 20.01 26.57
CA ASP A 393 -8.17 18.75 25.82
C ASP A 393 -7.64 17.55 26.64
N PRO A 394 -8.53 16.68 27.14
CA PRO A 394 -8.15 15.44 27.83
C PRO A 394 -7.28 14.50 26.99
N TRP A 395 -7.39 14.52 25.66
CA TRP A 395 -6.65 13.61 24.79
C TRP A 395 -5.17 13.98 24.69
N SER A 396 -4.85 15.25 24.39
CA SER A 396 -3.49 15.76 24.36
C SER A 396 -2.78 15.59 25.71
N ARG A 397 -3.48 15.87 26.81
CA ARG A 397 -2.99 15.65 28.17
C ARG A 397 -2.61 14.18 28.42
N ASP A 398 -3.53 13.26 28.13
CA ASP A 398 -3.31 11.82 28.37
C ASP A 398 -2.19 11.28 27.48
N TYR A 399 -2.11 11.74 26.23
CA TYR A 399 -1.02 11.42 25.31
C TYR A 399 0.34 11.85 25.88
N HIS A 400 0.47 13.12 26.28
CA HIS A 400 1.72 13.64 26.85
C HIS A 400 2.11 12.92 28.15
N ARG A 401 1.17 12.71 29.08
CA ARG A 401 1.40 11.97 30.33
C ARG A 401 1.85 10.53 30.08
N ASN A 402 1.25 9.86 29.10
CA ASN A 402 1.64 8.49 28.75
C ASN A 402 3.07 8.40 28.22
N ARG A 403 3.49 9.34 27.37
CA ARG A 403 4.88 9.40 26.87
C ARG A 403 5.86 9.70 28.00
N LEU A 404 5.56 10.68 28.84
CA LEU A 404 6.43 11.06 29.96
C LEU A 404 6.58 9.93 30.98
N SER A 405 5.49 9.24 31.31
CA SER A 405 5.53 8.09 32.23
C SER A 405 6.23 6.86 31.62
N LYS A 406 6.27 6.72 30.28
CA LYS A 406 7.08 5.70 29.62
C LYS A 406 8.57 6.00 29.86
N TRP A 407 9.02 7.21 29.54
CA TRP A 407 10.40 7.64 29.81
C TRP A 407 10.79 7.55 31.28
N LEU A 408 9.88 7.88 32.20
CA LEU A 408 10.10 7.69 33.63
C LEU A 408 10.35 6.21 33.97
N SER A 409 9.62 5.29 33.35
CA SER A 409 9.80 3.86 33.59
C SER A 409 11.16 3.39 33.07
N ASP A 410 11.52 3.79 31.85
CA ASP A 410 12.79 3.43 31.23
C ASP A 410 13.97 3.99 32.06
N ALA A 411 13.84 5.21 32.59
CA ALA A 411 14.84 5.80 33.50
C ALA A 411 14.94 5.06 34.85
N LEU A 412 13.82 4.60 35.41
CA LEU A 412 13.81 3.80 36.64
C LEU A 412 14.48 2.43 36.44
N GLU A 413 14.21 1.76 35.32
CA GLU A 413 14.84 0.48 34.99
C GLU A 413 16.36 0.63 34.81
N ASN A 414 16.82 1.66 34.08
CA ASN A 414 18.25 1.96 33.95
C ASN A 414 18.92 2.38 35.27
N ALA A 415 18.16 2.94 36.21
CA ALA A 415 18.64 3.26 37.55
C ALA A 415 18.68 2.04 38.51
N GLY A 416 18.14 0.88 38.10
CA GLY A 416 17.95 -0.29 38.97
C GLY A 416 16.86 -0.12 40.03
N ARG A 417 15.91 0.80 39.80
CA ARG A 417 14.75 1.10 40.66
C ARG A 417 13.47 0.45 40.12
N ASP A 418 13.57 -0.80 39.68
CA ASP A 418 12.48 -1.56 39.04
C ASP A 418 11.20 -1.65 39.90
N ASP A 419 11.35 -1.65 41.22
CA ASP A 419 10.25 -1.72 42.18
C ASP A 419 9.32 -0.51 42.13
N GLU A 420 9.80 0.63 41.64
CA GLU A 420 9.04 1.86 41.50
C GLU A 420 8.24 1.97 40.18
N VAL A 421 8.56 1.14 39.18
CA VAL A 421 7.89 1.18 37.86
C VAL A 421 6.42 0.79 37.97
N LEU A 422 6.12 -0.28 38.73
CA LEU A 422 4.74 -0.73 38.89
C LEU A 422 3.84 0.34 39.54
N PRO A 423 4.20 0.94 40.69
CA PRO A 423 3.44 2.05 41.28
C PRO A 423 3.15 3.20 40.30
N VAL A 424 4.11 3.55 39.43
CA VAL A 424 3.92 4.58 38.39
C VAL A 424 2.83 4.15 37.40
N TYR A 425 2.89 2.91 36.88
CA TYR A 425 1.87 2.43 35.95
C TYR A 425 0.49 2.26 36.58
N GLU A 426 0.40 1.85 37.84
CA GLU A 426 -0.87 1.75 38.56
C GLU A 426 -1.54 3.12 38.74
N ALA A 427 -0.75 4.15 39.09
CA ALA A 427 -1.24 5.52 39.22
C ALA A 427 -1.68 6.10 37.86
N GLU A 428 -0.86 5.94 36.83
CA GLU A 428 -1.17 6.50 35.50
C GLU A 428 -2.33 5.77 34.81
N ALA A 429 -2.48 4.45 34.98
CA ALA A 429 -3.60 3.71 34.40
C ALA A 429 -4.97 4.26 34.86
N ARG A 430 -5.06 4.71 36.11
CA ARG A 430 -6.30 5.33 36.65
C ARG A 430 -6.52 6.75 36.15
N THR A 431 -5.45 7.49 35.89
CA THR A 431 -5.50 8.88 35.42
C THR A 431 -5.77 8.98 33.91
N THR A 432 -5.02 8.24 33.10
CA THR A 432 -5.03 8.32 31.63
C THR A 432 -5.79 7.17 30.97
N HIS A 433 -6.44 6.30 31.76
CA HIS A 433 -7.11 5.08 31.29
C HIS A 433 -6.19 4.09 30.54
N SER A 434 -4.87 4.20 30.71
CA SER A 434 -3.88 3.40 29.98
C SER A 434 -3.60 2.04 30.64
N TYR A 435 -4.67 1.32 31.00
CA TYR A 435 -4.62 -0.02 31.60
C TYR A 435 -3.88 -1.04 30.74
N GLU A 436 -3.94 -0.89 29.41
CA GLU A 436 -3.29 -1.83 28.49
C GLU A 436 -1.78 -1.91 28.70
N ARG A 437 -1.13 -0.76 28.92
CA ARG A 437 0.31 -0.69 29.18
C ARG A 437 0.67 -1.41 30.49
N LEU A 438 -0.08 -1.14 31.56
CA LEU A 438 0.10 -1.78 32.85
C LEU A 438 -0.08 -3.30 32.77
N VAL A 439 -1.12 -3.77 32.09
CA VAL A 439 -1.38 -5.21 31.91
C VAL A 439 -0.26 -5.89 31.14
N ARG A 440 0.23 -5.27 30.05
CA ARG A 440 1.37 -5.77 29.28
C ARG A 440 2.64 -5.88 30.13
N TYR A 441 2.92 -4.88 30.95
CA TYR A 441 4.05 -4.89 31.89
C TYR A 441 3.92 -6.00 32.94
N LEU A 442 2.73 -6.19 33.52
CA LEU A 442 2.49 -7.27 34.49
C LEU A 442 2.65 -8.66 33.85
N ILE A 443 2.23 -8.82 32.60
CA ILE A 443 2.43 -10.06 31.83
C ILE A 443 3.93 -10.32 31.58
N SER A 444 4.72 -9.30 31.22
CA SER A 444 6.16 -9.47 30.97
C SER A 444 6.92 -9.85 32.25
N LYS A 445 6.51 -9.32 33.40
CA LYS A 445 7.03 -9.71 34.73
C LYS A 445 6.37 -11.00 35.28
N LYS A 446 5.56 -11.73 34.49
CA LYS A 446 4.87 -12.98 34.84
C LYS A 446 3.90 -12.88 36.03
N ARG A 447 3.42 -11.68 36.36
CA ARG A 447 2.44 -11.40 37.42
C ARG A 447 1.01 -11.53 36.90
N TYR A 448 0.66 -12.75 36.49
CA TYR A 448 -0.59 -13.02 35.76
C TYR A 448 -1.87 -12.71 36.53
N GLU A 449 -1.89 -12.93 37.86
CA GLU A 449 -3.08 -12.65 38.67
C GLU A 449 -3.31 -11.14 38.85
N ASP A 450 -2.23 -10.36 39.00
CA ASP A 450 -2.33 -8.90 39.02
C ASP A 450 -2.72 -8.35 37.64
N ALA A 451 -2.14 -8.90 36.57
CA ALA A 451 -2.51 -8.55 35.19
C ALA A 451 -4.00 -8.78 34.95
N LYS A 452 -4.52 -9.91 35.45
CA LYS A 452 -5.95 -10.22 35.38
C LYS A 452 -6.78 -9.17 36.10
N ARG A 453 -6.49 -8.90 37.38
CA ARG A 453 -7.22 -7.94 38.21
C ARG A 453 -7.25 -6.55 37.56
N TRP A 454 -6.10 -6.07 37.08
CA TRP A 454 -5.99 -4.76 36.44
C TRP A 454 -6.69 -4.68 35.08
N ALA A 455 -6.70 -5.77 34.31
CA ALA A 455 -7.49 -5.84 33.08
C ALA A 455 -9.00 -5.80 33.36
N GLU A 456 -9.47 -6.49 34.41
CA GLU A 456 -10.88 -6.46 34.84
C GLU A 456 -11.31 -5.06 35.28
N GLU A 457 -10.51 -4.37 36.11
CA GLU A 457 -10.72 -2.95 36.48
C GLU A 457 -10.74 -2.05 35.22
N GLY A 458 -9.77 -2.24 34.32
CA GLY A 458 -9.67 -1.48 33.08
C GLY A 458 -10.88 -1.65 32.16
N ILE A 459 -11.38 -2.88 31.98
CA ILE A 459 -12.60 -3.18 31.22
C ILE A 459 -13.80 -2.48 31.83
N GLU A 460 -13.98 -2.55 33.15
CA GLU A 460 -15.09 -1.90 33.84
C GLU A 460 -15.08 -0.37 33.61
N LYS A 461 -13.90 0.26 33.72
CA LYS A 461 -13.74 1.71 33.61
C LYS A 461 -13.82 2.23 32.17
N THR A 462 -13.40 1.45 31.17
CA THR A 462 -13.27 1.92 29.79
C THR A 462 -14.40 1.48 28.86
N ARG A 463 -15.16 0.42 29.17
CA ARG A 463 -16.16 -0.17 28.25
C ARG A 463 -17.22 0.79 27.69
N GLU A 464 -17.64 1.82 28.44
CA GLU A 464 -18.72 2.73 28.02
C GLU A 464 -18.22 3.83 27.09
N LYS A 465 -17.09 4.46 27.43
CA LYS A 465 -16.51 5.59 26.68
C LYS A 465 -15.50 5.14 25.62
N TRP A 466 -14.73 4.10 25.90
CA TRP A 466 -13.58 3.63 25.10
C TRP A 466 -13.63 2.10 24.90
N PRO A 467 -14.66 1.56 24.22
CA PRO A 467 -14.86 0.12 24.06
C PRO A 467 -13.70 -0.60 23.35
N GLY A 468 -12.90 0.12 22.55
CA GLY A 468 -11.68 -0.43 21.94
C GLY A 468 -10.62 -0.84 22.97
N ILE A 469 -10.40 -0.02 24.01
CA ILE A 469 -9.46 -0.34 25.10
C ILE A 469 -9.97 -1.57 25.86
N ALA A 470 -11.27 -1.60 26.18
CA ALA A 470 -11.88 -2.73 26.86
C ALA A 470 -11.75 -4.03 26.05
N SER A 471 -11.98 -3.98 24.73
CA SER A 471 -11.80 -5.13 23.83
C SER A 471 -10.34 -5.59 23.75
N SER A 472 -9.39 -4.66 23.70
CA SER A 472 -7.95 -4.95 23.72
C SER A 472 -7.54 -5.68 25.01
N LEU A 473 -8.00 -5.18 26.17
CA LEU A 473 -7.78 -5.83 27.47
C LEU A 473 -8.36 -7.24 27.53
N ALA A 474 -9.58 -7.45 27.02
CA ALA A 474 -10.18 -8.78 26.92
C ALA A 474 -9.36 -9.72 26.02
N GLY A 475 -8.86 -9.23 24.88
CA GLY A 475 -7.95 -9.96 24.00
C GLY A 475 -6.68 -10.44 24.71
N ARG A 476 -6.04 -9.55 25.49
CA ARG A 476 -4.86 -9.90 26.30
C ARG A 476 -5.15 -10.97 27.36
N LEU A 477 -6.34 -10.92 27.99
CA LEU A 477 -6.77 -11.99 28.91
C LEU A 477 -6.95 -13.33 28.19
N CYS A 478 -7.44 -13.32 26.94
CA CYS A 478 -7.55 -14.52 26.12
C CYS A 478 -6.16 -15.10 25.76
N GLU A 479 -5.21 -14.26 25.36
CA GLU A 479 -3.83 -14.66 25.07
C GLU A 479 -3.13 -15.24 26.30
N MET A 480 -3.31 -14.61 27.47
CA MET A 480 -2.81 -15.12 28.74
C MET A 480 -3.45 -16.47 29.11
N ALA A 481 -4.75 -16.64 28.89
CA ALA A 481 -5.42 -17.92 29.09
C ALA A 481 -4.87 -19.00 28.13
N ARG A 482 -4.57 -18.62 26.88
CA ARG A 482 -3.98 -19.51 25.87
C ARG A 482 -2.59 -19.99 26.27
N SER A 483 -1.70 -19.09 26.73
CA SER A 483 -0.35 -19.46 27.20
C SER A 483 -0.39 -20.38 28.43
N ARG A 484 -1.37 -20.19 29.31
CA ARG A 484 -1.63 -21.03 30.50
C ARG A 484 -2.43 -22.31 30.19
N LYS A 485 -2.74 -22.61 28.92
CA LYS A 485 -3.55 -23.76 28.48
C LYS A 485 -4.94 -23.82 29.13
N GLN A 486 -5.50 -22.67 29.51
CA GLN A 486 -6.86 -22.54 30.06
C GLN A 486 -7.89 -22.52 28.92
N TRP A 487 -7.99 -23.65 28.20
CA TRP A 487 -8.76 -23.75 26.95
C TRP A 487 -10.25 -23.44 27.11
N ALA A 488 -10.83 -23.69 28.29
CA ALA A 488 -12.22 -23.33 28.57
C ALA A 488 -12.46 -21.81 28.50
N ILE A 489 -11.49 -21.00 28.97
CA ILE A 489 -11.56 -19.54 28.89
C ILE A 489 -11.34 -19.08 27.44
N VAL A 490 -10.37 -19.66 26.74
CA VAL A 490 -10.13 -19.34 25.32
C VAL A 490 -11.37 -19.64 24.47
N ALA A 491 -12.02 -20.78 24.72
CA ALA A 491 -13.25 -21.15 24.05
C ALA A 491 -14.42 -20.22 24.44
N ALA A 492 -14.48 -19.71 25.68
CA ALA A 492 -15.46 -18.71 26.08
C ALA A 492 -15.30 -17.37 25.34
N HIS A 493 -14.06 -16.92 25.13
CA HIS A 493 -13.75 -15.75 24.28
C HIS A 493 -14.18 -15.97 22.83
N ALA A 494 -13.81 -17.10 22.25
CA ALA A 494 -14.22 -17.46 20.89
C ALA A 494 -15.76 -17.59 20.77
N ALA A 495 -16.44 -18.02 21.83
CA ALA A 495 -17.90 -18.09 21.85
C ALA A 495 -18.52 -16.69 21.83
N TYR A 496 -18.00 -15.76 22.63
CA TYR A 496 -18.43 -14.36 22.59
C TYR A 496 -18.26 -13.76 21.19
N GLU A 497 -17.06 -13.89 20.60
CA GLU A 497 -16.77 -13.37 19.26
C GLU A 497 -17.71 -13.95 18.20
N PHE A 498 -17.96 -15.26 18.27
CA PHE A 498 -18.88 -15.95 17.37
C PHE A 498 -20.33 -15.47 17.52
N PHE A 499 -20.83 -15.26 18.75
CA PHE A 499 -22.21 -14.80 18.95
C PHE A 499 -22.40 -13.31 18.60
N ASP A 500 -21.35 -12.49 18.69
CA ASP A 500 -21.36 -11.08 18.30
C ASP A 500 -21.23 -10.91 16.77
N ARG A 501 -20.29 -11.62 16.15
CA ARG A 501 -20.02 -11.60 14.70
C ARG A 501 -19.95 -13.03 14.14
N PRO A 502 -21.10 -13.66 13.87
CA PRO A 502 -21.14 -15.03 13.37
C PRO A 502 -20.54 -15.10 11.96
N SER A 503 -19.56 -15.98 11.77
CA SER A 503 -18.95 -16.28 10.48
C SER A 503 -18.42 -17.72 10.48
N LYS A 504 -18.03 -18.24 9.31
CA LYS A 504 -17.36 -19.54 9.20
C LYS A 504 -16.04 -19.53 9.99
N GLN A 505 -15.29 -18.44 9.94
CA GLN A 505 -14.03 -18.29 10.66
C GLN A 505 -14.23 -18.29 12.18
N SER A 506 -15.20 -17.51 12.70
CA SER A 506 -15.47 -17.48 14.14
C SER A 506 -16.09 -18.78 14.65
N PHE A 507 -16.88 -19.49 13.81
CA PHE A 507 -17.36 -20.84 14.11
C PHE A 507 -16.22 -21.84 14.26
N ASP A 508 -15.29 -21.87 13.30
CA ASP A 508 -14.14 -22.78 13.33
C ASP A 508 -13.21 -22.48 14.50
N ALA A 509 -12.98 -21.20 14.81
CA ALA A 509 -12.21 -20.76 15.97
C ALA A 509 -12.84 -21.26 17.28
N LEU A 510 -14.16 -21.10 17.42
CA LEU A 510 -14.92 -21.60 18.57
C LEU A 510 -14.83 -23.12 18.70
N VAL A 511 -15.11 -23.87 17.64
CA VAL A 511 -15.07 -25.34 17.67
C VAL A 511 -13.65 -25.84 17.97
N SER A 512 -12.63 -25.25 17.35
CA SER A 512 -11.23 -25.62 17.58
C SER A 512 -10.80 -25.37 19.02
N ALA A 513 -11.19 -24.23 19.61
CA ALA A 513 -10.93 -23.93 21.01
C ALA A 513 -11.70 -24.89 21.94
N ALA A 514 -12.96 -25.19 21.63
CA ALA A 514 -13.81 -26.11 22.40
C ALA A 514 -13.31 -27.57 22.36
N VAL A 515 -12.75 -28.02 21.23
CA VAL A 515 -12.09 -29.33 21.13
C VAL A 515 -10.90 -29.41 22.09
N LYS A 516 -10.06 -28.36 22.15
CA LYS A 516 -8.97 -28.29 23.13
C LYS A 516 -9.48 -28.24 24.58
N ALA A 517 -10.66 -27.67 24.80
CA ALA A 517 -11.36 -27.66 26.09
C ALA A 517 -12.13 -28.97 26.40
N LYS A 518 -12.06 -29.99 25.53
CA LYS A 518 -12.75 -31.29 25.66
C LYS A 518 -14.29 -31.21 25.66
N CYS A 519 -14.86 -30.18 25.05
CA CYS A 519 -16.31 -29.98 24.96
C CYS A 519 -16.77 -29.62 23.53
N GLY A 520 -15.99 -30.01 22.52
CA GLY A 520 -16.18 -29.67 21.12
C GLY A 520 -17.57 -30.02 20.58
N ASP A 521 -18.06 -31.24 20.82
CA ASP A 521 -19.34 -31.71 20.26
C ASP A 521 -20.55 -30.94 20.83
N GLN A 522 -20.56 -30.72 22.15
CA GLN A 522 -21.62 -29.96 22.83
C GLN A 522 -21.66 -28.50 22.34
N VAL A 523 -20.48 -27.86 22.25
CA VAL A 523 -20.36 -26.48 21.78
C VAL A 523 -20.75 -26.36 20.31
N ARG A 524 -20.29 -27.30 19.47
CA ARG A 524 -20.63 -27.34 18.04
C ARG A 524 -22.13 -27.48 17.84
N ALA A 525 -22.79 -28.37 18.58
CA ALA A 525 -24.23 -28.57 18.51
C ALA A 525 -25.00 -27.28 18.89
N ALA A 526 -24.60 -26.62 19.96
CA ALA A 526 -25.22 -25.36 20.39
C ALA A 526 -24.94 -24.20 19.42
N ALA A 527 -23.73 -24.10 18.86
CA ALA A 527 -23.37 -23.11 17.85
C ALA A 527 -24.20 -23.31 16.56
N LEU A 528 -24.40 -24.56 16.12
CA LEU A 528 -25.27 -24.86 14.99
C LEU A 528 -26.74 -24.51 15.29
N GLN A 529 -27.25 -24.82 16.49
CA GLN A 529 -28.60 -24.39 16.89
C GLN A 529 -28.77 -22.87 16.86
N PHE A 530 -27.74 -22.13 17.28
CA PHE A 530 -27.74 -20.68 17.16
C PHE A 530 -27.79 -20.23 15.70
N LEU A 531 -26.98 -20.80 14.81
CA LEU A 531 -27.00 -20.46 13.38
C LEU A 531 -28.33 -20.83 12.71
N GLU A 532 -28.93 -21.98 13.06
CA GLU A 532 -30.15 -22.47 12.44
C GLU A 532 -31.43 -21.84 13.01
N GLN A 533 -31.45 -21.42 14.28
CA GLN A 533 -32.67 -21.02 14.98
C GLN A 533 -32.58 -19.63 15.63
N GLY A 534 -31.40 -19.00 15.64
CA GLY A 534 -31.15 -17.76 16.39
C GLY A 534 -31.17 -17.94 17.91
N ARG A 535 -31.13 -19.19 18.41
CA ARG A 535 -31.22 -19.49 19.85
C ARG A 535 -29.83 -19.46 20.48
N LEU A 536 -29.57 -18.46 21.32
CA LEU A 536 -28.37 -18.40 22.15
C LEU A 536 -28.41 -19.46 23.27
N PRO A 537 -27.24 -19.99 23.70
CA PRO A 537 -27.13 -20.94 24.81
C PRO A 537 -27.26 -20.28 26.20
N PHE A 538 -27.68 -19.02 26.24
CA PHE A 538 -27.90 -18.24 27.46
C PHE A 538 -29.01 -17.22 27.25
N LYS A 539 -29.58 -16.73 28.35
CA LYS A 539 -30.61 -15.69 28.37
C LYS A 539 -30.35 -14.69 29.48
N TRP A 540 -30.51 -13.40 29.15
CA TRP A 540 -30.46 -12.32 30.13
C TRP A 540 -31.79 -12.23 30.88
N ILE A 541 -31.73 -12.26 32.22
CA ILE A 541 -32.88 -12.13 33.11
C ILE A 541 -32.73 -10.84 33.91
N LYS A 542 -33.73 -9.96 33.82
CA LYS A 542 -33.85 -8.77 34.66
C LYS A 542 -34.38 -9.19 36.04
N SER A 543 -33.58 -9.00 37.09
CA SER A 543 -34.01 -9.18 38.47
C SER A 543 -34.26 -7.83 39.14
N PRO A 544 -35.41 -7.60 39.81
CA PRO A 544 -35.70 -6.35 40.48
C PRO A 544 -34.73 -6.02 41.64
N LYS A 545 -34.01 -7.01 42.18
CA LYS A 545 -33.12 -6.84 43.36
C LYS A 545 -31.62 -6.93 43.07
N LYS A 546 -31.21 -7.46 41.90
CA LYS A 546 -29.79 -7.74 41.58
C LYS A 546 -29.35 -7.25 40.19
N GLY A 547 -30.17 -6.44 39.51
CA GLY A 547 -29.88 -6.00 38.14
C GLY A 547 -30.07 -7.11 37.10
N GLN A 548 -29.38 -7.01 35.96
CA GLN A 548 -29.40 -8.04 34.92
C GLN A 548 -28.46 -9.20 35.26
N SER A 549 -28.91 -10.43 35.08
CA SER A 549 -28.14 -11.65 35.33
C SER A 549 -28.22 -12.61 34.15
N LEU A 550 -27.16 -13.39 33.93
CA LEU A 550 -27.08 -14.36 32.84
C LEU A 550 -27.55 -15.74 33.32
N ARG A 551 -28.59 -16.30 32.69
CA ARG A 551 -28.99 -17.70 32.85
C ARG A 551 -28.44 -18.51 31.69
N VAL A 552 -27.61 -19.50 32.01
CA VAL A 552 -26.98 -20.41 31.04
C VAL A 552 -27.84 -21.66 30.87
N ASP A 553 -27.97 -22.15 29.64
CA ASP A 553 -28.66 -23.41 29.37
C ASP A 553 -27.82 -24.58 29.95
N PRO A 554 -28.42 -25.57 30.64
CA PRO A 554 -27.67 -26.64 31.31
C PRO A 554 -26.75 -27.49 30.41
N GLY A 555 -27.01 -27.48 29.10
CA GLY A 555 -26.20 -28.19 28.11
C GLY A 555 -24.98 -27.42 27.59
N TRP A 556 -24.77 -26.17 28.04
CA TRP A 556 -23.64 -25.36 27.61
C TRP A 556 -22.43 -25.53 28.54
N PRO A 557 -21.28 -26.02 28.05
CA PRO A 557 -20.16 -26.43 28.90
C PRO A 557 -19.12 -25.34 29.18
N LEU A 558 -19.17 -24.20 28.46
CA LEU A 558 -18.15 -23.16 28.57
C LEU A 558 -18.47 -22.16 29.69
N PRO A 559 -17.46 -21.67 30.42
CA PRO A 559 -17.65 -20.65 31.44
C PRO A 559 -18.01 -19.30 30.81
N PHE A 560 -18.59 -18.41 31.62
CA PHE A 560 -18.74 -16.99 31.29
C PHE A 560 -17.94 -16.16 32.28
N PRO A 561 -16.67 -15.80 31.96
CA PRO A 561 -15.89 -14.90 32.78
C PRO A 561 -16.64 -13.59 33.03
N GLU A 562 -16.63 -13.09 34.27
CA GLU A 562 -17.41 -11.91 34.66
C GLU A 562 -17.08 -10.68 33.81
N TYR A 563 -15.81 -10.50 33.44
CA TYR A 563 -15.35 -9.41 32.58
C TYR A 563 -15.85 -9.49 31.13
N LEU A 564 -16.32 -10.66 30.66
CA LEU A 564 -16.92 -10.80 29.34
C LEU A 564 -18.42 -10.44 29.33
N LEU A 565 -19.08 -10.57 30.48
CA LEU A 565 -20.53 -10.34 30.60
C LEU A 565 -20.98 -8.97 30.05
N PRO A 566 -20.28 -7.85 30.29
CA PRO A 566 -20.69 -6.55 29.76
C PRO A 566 -20.68 -6.48 28.23
N PHE A 567 -19.75 -7.17 27.56
CA PHE A 567 -19.69 -7.22 26.10
C PHE A 567 -20.82 -8.06 25.49
N MET A 568 -21.32 -9.03 26.26
CA MET A 568 -22.39 -9.94 25.86
C MET A 568 -23.79 -9.39 26.13
N GLN A 569 -23.91 -8.24 26.79
CA GLN A 569 -25.20 -7.61 27.02
C GLN A 569 -25.78 -7.12 25.69
N PRO A 570 -27.07 -7.40 25.41
CA PRO A 570 -27.71 -6.90 24.20
C PRO A 570 -27.70 -5.37 24.26
N ARG A 571 -26.99 -4.72 23.34
CA ARG A 571 -27.14 -3.28 23.12
C ARG A 571 -28.59 -3.02 22.73
N GLU A 572 -29.17 -1.88 23.10
CA GLU A 572 -30.58 -1.55 22.81
C GLU A 572 -30.96 -1.65 21.32
N ARG A 573 -29.96 -1.66 20.41
CA ARG A 573 -30.12 -1.85 18.96
C ARG A 573 -29.60 -3.19 18.41
N SER A 574 -29.08 -4.10 19.24
CA SER A 574 -28.57 -5.40 18.78
C SER A 574 -29.74 -6.35 18.54
N LEU A 575 -30.15 -6.44 17.28
CA LEU A 575 -31.03 -7.48 16.78
C LEU A 575 -30.28 -8.81 16.89
N VAL A 576 -30.42 -9.51 18.02
CA VAL A 576 -30.14 -10.95 18.05
C VAL A 576 -30.92 -11.54 16.87
N PRO A 577 -30.24 -12.19 15.90
CA PRO A 577 -30.89 -12.64 14.68
C PRO A 577 -32.10 -13.50 15.03
N LYS A 578 -33.30 -13.05 14.65
CA LYS A 578 -34.56 -13.77 14.97
C LYS A 578 -34.80 -15.00 14.10
N GLY A 579 -33.82 -15.42 13.31
CA GLY A 579 -33.96 -16.50 12.34
C GLY A 579 -32.61 -17.07 11.91
N PRO A 580 -32.63 -18.06 11.00
CA PRO A 580 -31.42 -18.72 10.56
C PRO A 580 -30.44 -17.72 9.93
N LEU A 581 -29.17 -17.85 10.29
CA LEU A 581 -28.06 -17.09 9.72
C LEU A 581 -27.64 -17.73 8.39
N TYR A 582 -28.51 -17.59 7.39
CA TYR A 582 -28.38 -18.27 6.09
C TYR A 582 -27.03 -18.03 5.43
N ASN A 583 -26.48 -16.82 5.49
CA ASN A 583 -25.17 -16.49 4.90
C ASN A 583 -24.05 -17.37 5.49
N VAL A 584 -23.99 -17.47 6.82
CA VAL A 584 -22.97 -18.26 7.51
C VAL A 584 -23.16 -19.75 7.24
N LEU A 585 -24.41 -20.23 7.29
CA LEU A 585 -24.75 -21.62 6.97
C LEU A 585 -24.39 -22.00 5.53
N LEU A 586 -24.57 -21.08 4.59
CA LEU A 586 -24.22 -21.24 3.18
C LEU A 586 -22.70 -21.31 3.00
N ASP A 587 -21.96 -20.36 3.58
CA ASP A 587 -20.49 -20.34 3.54
C ASP A 587 -19.90 -21.63 4.10
N MET A 588 -20.44 -22.10 5.24
CA MET A 588 -20.05 -23.38 5.84
C MET A 588 -20.36 -24.57 4.93
N ALA A 589 -21.53 -24.61 4.29
CA ALA A 589 -21.91 -25.70 3.38
C ALA A 589 -21.06 -25.73 2.10
N ILE A 590 -20.75 -24.56 1.53
CA ILE A 590 -19.84 -24.42 0.38
C ILE A 590 -18.45 -24.90 0.75
N ALA A 591 -17.89 -24.42 1.87
CA ALA A 591 -16.57 -24.82 2.34
C ALA A 591 -16.47 -26.33 2.63
N ALA A 592 -17.54 -26.92 3.19
CA ALA A 592 -17.64 -28.36 3.44
C ALA A 592 -17.92 -29.19 2.17
N LYS A 593 -18.08 -28.55 1.00
CA LYS A 593 -18.43 -29.20 -0.28
C LYS A 593 -19.69 -30.07 -0.18
N ARG A 594 -20.72 -29.58 0.52
CA ARG A 594 -22.02 -30.24 0.71
C ARG A 594 -23.10 -29.59 -0.16
N PRO A 595 -23.21 -29.93 -1.46
CA PRO A 595 -24.09 -29.22 -2.39
C PRO A 595 -25.57 -29.28 -2.01
N ASP A 596 -26.04 -30.38 -1.42
CA ASP A 596 -27.45 -30.50 -0.98
C ASP A 596 -27.79 -29.50 0.14
N ASP A 597 -26.85 -29.28 1.06
CA ASP A 597 -27.01 -28.29 2.13
C ASP A 597 -26.95 -26.86 1.59
N VAL A 598 -26.08 -26.60 0.61
CA VAL A 598 -26.01 -25.31 -0.06
C VAL A 598 -27.38 -24.97 -0.66
N LEU A 599 -27.99 -25.89 -1.41
CA LEU A 599 -29.33 -25.70 -1.99
C LEU A 599 -30.40 -25.57 -0.91
N ARG A 600 -30.39 -26.44 0.10
CA ARG A 600 -31.35 -26.39 1.23
C ARG A 600 -31.38 -25.01 1.89
N TRP A 601 -30.22 -24.39 2.11
CA TRP A 601 -30.13 -23.08 2.76
C TRP A 601 -30.43 -21.94 1.80
N PHE A 602 -29.94 -22.01 0.57
CA PHE A 602 -30.24 -21.02 -0.46
C PHE A 602 -31.74 -20.92 -0.74
N ASP A 603 -32.44 -22.05 -0.86
CA ASP A 603 -33.87 -22.09 -1.15
C ASP A 603 -34.75 -21.58 0.02
N LYS A 604 -34.27 -21.70 1.27
CA LYS A 604 -34.93 -21.16 2.47
C LYS A 604 -34.63 -19.67 2.72
N MET A 605 -33.56 -19.16 2.12
CA MET A 605 -33.11 -17.78 2.28
C MET A 605 -34.13 -16.80 1.64
N PRO A 606 -34.45 -15.65 2.27
CA PRO A 606 -35.30 -14.63 1.65
C PRO A 606 -34.72 -14.13 0.32
N LYS A 607 -35.56 -13.91 -0.69
CA LYS A 607 -35.13 -13.45 -2.03
C LYS A 607 -34.28 -12.18 -2.02
N ALA A 608 -34.53 -11.27 -1.08
CA ALA A 608 -33.72 -10.06 -0.93
C ALA A 608 -32.27 -10.37 -0.54
N GLN A 609 -32.04 -11.37 0.31
CA GLN A 609 -30.70 -11.81 0.73
C GLN A 609 -30.01 -12.67 -0.34
N GLN A 610 -30.79 -13.39 -1.17
CA GLN A 610 -30.24 -14.13 -2.31
C GLN A 610 -29.59 -13.19 -3.36
N ARG A 611 -30.11 -11.96 -3.49
CA ARG A 611 -29.61 -10.95 -4.44
C ARG A 611 -28.38 -10.20 -3.95
N PHE A 612 -28.34 -9.85 -2.66
CA PHE A 612 -27.26 -9.04 -2.10
C PHE A 612 -26.28 -9.93 -1.33
N GLY A 613 -25.07 -10.12 -1.88
CA GLY A 613 -23.93 -10.61 -1.12
C GLY A 613 -23.52 -9.55 -0.10
N MET A 614 -23.42 -9.92 1.17
CA MET A 614 -22.93 -9.00 2.20
C MET A 614 -21.39 -9.02 2.18
N GLY A 615 -20.79 -8.49 1.12
CA GLY A 615 -19.37 -8.12 1.05
C GLY A 615 -19.28 -6.62 0.83
N ARG A 616 -18.68 -5.88 1.77
CA ARG A 616 -18.27 -4.50 1.50
C ARG A 616 -17.13 -4.56 0.49
N GLY A 617 -17.41 -4.20 -0.75
CA GLY A 617 -16.43 -4.09 -1.82
C GLY A 617 -17.16 -3.96 -3.16
N TRP A 618 -16.69 -3.05 -4.02
CA TRP A 618 -17.28 -2.75 -5.33
C TRP A 618 -17.14 -3.88 -6.37
N ILE A 619 -16.71 -5.08 -5.93
CA ILE A 619 -16.61 -6.32 -6.70
C ILE A 619 -17.06 -7.49 -5.79
N GLY A 620 -18.34 -7.50 -5.41
CA GLY A 620 -18.91 -8.60 -4.61
C GLY A 620 -19.56 -9.65 -5.51
N GLU A 621 -18.95 -10.85 -5.61
CA GLU A 621 -19.58 -12.01 -6.25
C GLU A 621 -20.97 -12.24 -5.61
N GLU A 622 -22.05 -12.20 -6.41
CA GLU A 622 -23.42 -12.32 -5.87
C GLU A 622 -23.59 -13.67 -5.15
N THR A 623 -24.33 -13.71 -4.04
CA THR A 623 -24.58 -14.95 -3.27
C THR A 623 -25.07 -16.09 -4.18
N ALA A 624 -25.89 -15.76 -5.19
CA ALA A 624 -26.39 -16.70 -6.17
C ALA A 624 -25.28 -17.34 -7.04
N ASP A 625 -24.25 -16.57 -7.42
CA ASP A 625 -23.14 -17.05 -8.25
C ASP A 625 -22.29 -18.06 -7.50
N ARG A 626 -21.95 -17.74 -6.24
CA ARG A 626 -21.22 -18.64 -5.34
C ARG A 626 -21.95 -19.97 -5.16
N VAL A 627 -23.27 -19.93 -5.03
CA VAL A 627 -24.11 -21.14 -4.93
C VAL A 627 -24.11 -21.93 -6.23
N ALA A 628 -24.37 -21.28 -7.35
CA ALA A 628 -24.42 -21.95 -8.65
C ALA A 628 -23.08 -22.62 -8.98
N ASN A 629 -21.95 -21.94 -8.72
CA ASN A 629 -20.61 -22.48 -8.84
C ASN A 629 -20.41 -23.72 -7.95
N ALA A 630 -20.79 -23.63 -6.67
CA ALA A 630 -20.60 -24.71 -5.70
C ALA A 630 -21.41 -25.98 -6.06
N VAL A 631 -22.57 -25.84 -6.69
CA VAL A 631 -23.47 -26.97 -6.98
C VAL A 631 -23.35 -27.47 -8.43
N ALA A 632 -22.75 -26.71 -9.35
CA ALA A 632 -22.69 -26.97 -10.79
C ALA A 632 -22.33 -28.40 -11.19
N LYS A 633 -21.37 -29.03 -10.49
CA LYS A 633 -20.94 -30.42 -10.79
C LYS A 633 -21.98 -31.47 -10.37
N SER A 634 -22.67 -31.24 -9.26
CA SER A 634 -23.60 -32.19 -8.63
C SER A 634 -25.05 -31.99 -9.07
N HIS A 635 -25.45 -30.74 -9.28
CA HIS A 635 -26.80 -30.29 -9.62
C HIS A 635 -26.74 -29.30 -10.80
N PRO A 636 -26.27 -29.76 -11.98
CA PRO A 636 -26.01 -28.88 -13.12
C PRO A 636 -27.28 -28.13 -13.58
N GLU A 637 -28.44 -28.79 -13.56
CA GLU A 637 -29.71 -28.13 -13.93
C GLU A 637 -30.09 -27.01 -12.94
N ARG A 638 -29.86 -27.21 -11.64
CA ARG A 638 -30.16 -26.18 -10.64
C ARG A 638 -29.20 -25.00 -10.74
N ALA A 639 -27.92 -25.26 -10.99
CA ALA A 639 -26.94 -24.19 -11.25
C ALA A 639 -27.33 -23.38 -12.50
N LEU A 640 -27.75 -24.05 -13.58
CA LEU A 640 -28.26 -23.36 -14.78
C LEU A 640 -29.50 -22.53 -14.49
N GLU A 641 -30.43 -23.02 -13.68
CA GLU A 641 -31.63 -22.25 -13.30
C GLU A 641 -31.27 -20.96 -12.55
N ILE A 642 -30.31 -21.03 -11.63
CA ILE A 642 -29.82 -19.87 -10.86
C ILE A 642 -29.17 -18.84 -11.81
N TYR A 643 -28.25 -19.28 -12.67
CA TYR A 643 -27.61 -18.38 -13.64
C TYR A 643 -28.61 -17.79 -14.65
N GLN A 644 -29.58 -18.57 -15.12
CA GLN A 644 -30.63 -18.07 -16.00
C GLN A 644 -31.51 -17.02 -15.31
N HIS A 645 -31.77 -17.19 -14.01
CA HIS A 645 -32.52 -16.21 -13.24
C HIS A 645 -31.74 -14.90 -13.09
N GLY A 646 -30.45 -14.97 -12.73
CA GLY A 646 -29.56 -13.81 -12.65
C GLY A 646 -29.45 -13.08 -13.99
N LEU A 647 -29.19 -13.83 -15.07
CA LEU A 647 -29.14 -13.30 -16.43
C LEU A 647 -30.42 -12.54 -16.81
N LYS A 648 -31.62 -13.09 -16.51
CA LYS A 648 -32.90 -12.42 -16.79
C LYS A 648 -33.09 -11.12 -15.99
N GLN A 649 -32.53 -11.01 -14.79
CA GLN A 649 -32.61 -9.79 -13.99
C GLN A 649 -31.69 -8.70 -14.53
N VAL A 650 -30.51 -9.08 -15.04
CA VAL A 650 -29.50 -8.15 -15.51
C VAL A 650 -29.77 -7.65 -16.94
N LEU A 651 -30.28 -8.51 -17.83
CA LEU A 651 -30.52 -8.19 -19.25
C LEU A 651 -31.34 -6.90 -19.53
N PRO A 652 -32.39 -6.55 -18.77
CA PRO A 652 -33.13 -5.30 -18.96
C PRO A 652 -32.27 -4.04 -18.82
N HIS A 653 -31.27 -4.05 -17.94
CA HIS A 653 -30.44 -2.90 -17.61
C HIS A 653 -29.42 -2.58 -18.72
N ALA A 654 -29.19 -1.29 -18.98
CA ALA A 654 -28.45 -0.79 -20.14
C ALA A 654 -27.12 -0.09 -19.78
N ASP A 655 -26.51 -0.49 -18.67
CA ASP A 655 -25.23 0.03 -18.18
C ASP A 655 -24.09 -0.98 -18.36
N PHE A 656 -22.86 -0.52 -18.10
CA PHE A 656 -21.65 -1.32 -18.31
C PHE A 656 -21.56 -2.52 -17.36
N SER A 657 -21.88 -2.34 -16.07
CA SER A 657 -21.85 -3.39 -15.06
C SER A 657 -22.83 -4.52 -15.42
N ALA A 658 -24.03 -4.17 -15.86
CA ALA A 658 -25.01 -5.14 -16.33
C ALA A 658 -24.51 -5.97 -17.52
N TYR A 659 -23.78 -5.36 -18.47
CA TYR A 659 -23.24 -6.11 -19.59
C TYR A 659 -22.16 -7.11 -19.16
N GLU A 660 -21.28 -6.73 -18.24
CA GLU A 660 -20.26 -7.63 -17.70
C GLU A 660 -20.87 -8.79 -16.91
N SER A 661 -21.82 -8.52 -16.02
CA SER A 661 -22.52 -9.56 -15.27
C SER A 661 -23.28 -10.53 -16.19
N ALA A 662 -23.99 -10.02 -17.20
CA ALA A 662 -24.63 -10.87 -18.22
C ALA A 662 -23.61 -11.73 -18.98
N GLY A 663 -22.43 -11.17 -19.26
CA GLY A 663 -21.31 -11.89 -19.84
C GLY A 663 -20.82 -13.05 -18.96
N ASN A 664 -20.61 -12.78 -17.66
CA ASN A 664 -20.17 -13.75 -16.67
C ASN A 664 -21.17 -14.91 -16.53
N TYR A 665 -22.48 -14.61 -16.45
CA TYR A 665 -23.54 -15.62 -16.42
C TYR A 665 -23.46 -16.56 -17.64
N LEU A 666 -23.36 -16.00 -18.85
CA LEU A 666 -23.26 -16.79 -20.07
C LEU A 666 -21.98 -17.63 -20.14
N ASN A 667 -20.86 -17.10 -19.64
CA ASN A 667 -19.59 -17.80 -19.56
C ASN A 667 -19.67 -19.01 -18.62
N ASN A 668 -20.27 -18.84 -17.43
CA ASN A 668 -20.42 -19.89 -16.43
C ASN A 668 -21.44 -20.96 -16.85
N MET A 669 -22.50 -20.58 -17.58
CA MET A 669 -23.47 -21.52 -18.14
C MET A 669 -22.89 -22.43 -19.23
N ARG A 670 -21.96 -21.91 -20.06
CA ARG A 670 -21.41 -22.63 -21.22
C ARG A 670 -20.80 -24.00 -20.88
N PRO A 671 -19.86 -24.14 -19.92
CA PRO A 671 -19.27 -25.43 -19.60
C PRO A 671 -20.31 -26.41 -19.02
N ILE A 672 -21.28 -25.93 -18.24
CA ILE A 672 -22.34 -26.77 -17.67
C ILE A 672 -23.25 -27.30 -18.78
N MET A 673 -23.75 -26.42 -19.67
CA MET A 673 -24.56 -26.83 -20.82
C MET A 673 -23.81 -27.77 -21.75
N LYS A 674 -22.51 -27.53 -21.99
CA LYS A 674 -21.66 -28.43 -22.77
C LYS A 674 -21.54 -29.81 -22.13
N SER A 675 -21.38 -29.89 -20.80
CA SER A 675 -21.32 -31.16 -20.08
C SER A 675 -22.62 -31.96 -20.18
N LEU A 676 -23.75 -31.28 -20.35
CA LEU A 676 -25.07 -31.87 -20.56
C LEU A 676 -25.41 -32.14 -22.03
N GLY A 677 -24.50 -31.85 -22.98
CA GLY A 677 -24.75 -32.01 -24.41
C GLY A 677 -25.66 -30.94 -25.04
N ARG A 678 -25.90 -29.83 -24.35
CA ARG A 678 -26.82 -28.73 -24.72
C ARG A 678 -26.13 -27.51 -25.32
N ASP A 679 -24.99 -27.71 -26.00
CA ASP A 679 -24.22 -26.62 -26.61
C ASP A 679 -25.04 -25.82 -27.65
N SER A 680 -25.90 -26.51 -28.40
CA SER A 680 -26.80 -25.87 -29.36
C SER A 680 -27.85 -24.97 -28.71
N GLU A 681 -28.28 -25.28 -27.48
CA GLU A 681 -29.18 -24.41 -26.72
C GLU A 681 -28.45 -23.15 -26.25
N TRP A 682 -27.22 -23.28 -25.76
CA TRP A 682 -26.38 -22.13 -25.38
C TRP A 682 -26.19 -21.18 -26.57
N GLN A 683 -25.86 -21.71 -27.75
CA GLN A 683 -25.71 -20.91 -28.98
C GLN A 683 -27.01 -20.18 -29.34
N LYS A 684 -28.16 -20.86 -29.23
CA LYS A 684 -29.48 -20.23 -29.46
C LYS A 684 -29.77 -19.12 -28.44
N THR A 685 -29.43 -19.32 -27.17
CA THR A 685 -29.59 -18.30 -26.12
C THR A 685 -28.78 -17.06 -26.43
N VAL A 686 -27.50 -17.21 -26.75
CA VAL A 686 -26.63 -16.07 -27.13
C VAL A 686 -27.16 -15.38 -28.39
N ALA A 687 -27.56 -16.14 -29.42
CA ALA A 687 -28.12 -15.57 -30.64
C ALA A 687 -29.40 -14.74 -30.39
N ASN A 688 -30.33 -15.24 -29.57
CA ASN A 688 -31.55 -14.52 -29.21
C ASN A 688 -31.26 -13.23 -28.41
N ILE A 689 -30.30 -13.29 -27.47
CA ILE A 689 -29.86 -12.10 -26.74
C ILE A 689 -29.28 -11.05 -27.71
N ARG A 690 -28.47 -11.48 -28.68
CA ARG A 690 -27.92 -10.57 -29.70
C ARG A 690 -29.01 -9.90 -30.54
N GLU A 691 -30.01 -10.66 -30.97
CA GLU A 691 -31.11 -10.14 -31.78
C GLU A 691 -31.95 -9.12 -30.98
N THR A 692 -32.30 -9.48 -29.75
CA THR A 692 -33.12 -8.66 -28.85
C THR A 692 -32.43 -7.34 -28.48
N TYR A 693 -31.13 -7.40 -28.16
CA TYR A 693 -30.36 -6.26 -27.64
C TYR A 693 -29.39 -5.65 -28.66
N ARG A 694 -29.61 -5.87 -29.97
CA ARG A 694 -28.72 -5.45 -31.08
C ARG A 694 -28.32 -3.98 -31.08
N ASN A 695 -29.14 -3.12 -30.47
CA ASN A 695 -28.91 -1.68 -30.35
C ASN A 695 -27.94 -1.30 -29.21
N ARG A 696 -27.35 -2.26 -28.48
CA ARG A 696 -26.40 -2.04 -27.38
C ARG A 696 -24.97 -2.41 -27.80
N PRO A 697 -24.21 -1.49 -28.44
CA PRO A 697 -22.93 -1.83 -29.07
C PRO A 697 -21.86 -2.30 -28.07
N ARG A 698 -21.85 -1.77 -26.83
CA ARG A 698 -20.95 -2.24 -25.77
C ARG A 698 -21.29 -3.66 -25.30
N PHE A 699 -22.57 -4.01 -25.22
CA PHE A 699 -22.97 -5.38 -24.86
C PHE A 699 -22.58 -6.39 -25.95
N MET A 700 -22.71 -6.03 -27.23
CA MET A 700 -22.24 -6.86 -28.33
C MET A 700 -20.74 -7.17 -28.25
N GLU A 701 -19.93 -6.25 -27.71
CA GLU A 701 -18.49 -6.49 -27.49
C GLU A 701 -18.25 -7.58 -26.45
N VAL A 702 -19.03 -7.58 -25.36
CA VAL A 702 -18.96 -8.63 -24.34
C VAL A 702 -19.34 -9.98 -24.94
N LEU A 703 -20.42 -10.04 -25.72
CA LEU A 703 -20.86 -11.27 -26.38
C LEU A 703 -19.86 -11.78 -27.43
N ASP A 704 -19.20 -10.88 -28.16
CA ASP A 704 -18.17 -11.24 -29.13
C ASP A 704 -16.94 -11.88 -28.46
N ARG A 705 -16.55 -11.41 -27.26
CA ARG A 705 -15.48 -12.03 -26.45
C ARG A 705 -15.85 -13.46 -26.05
N LEU A 706 -17.07 -13.68 -25.56
CA LEU A 706 -17.53 -15.01 -25.13
C LEU A 706 -17.50 -16.08 -26.24
N GLU A 707 -17.77 -15.67 -27.46
CA GLU A 707 -17.76 -16.56 -28.63
C GLU A 707 -16.36 -16.74 -29.23
N GLY A 708 -15.35 -16.00 -28.74
CA GLY A 708 -13.99 -16.01 -29.28
C GLY A 708 -13.92 -15.47 -30.71
N ARG A 709 -14.81 -14.52 -31.08
CA ARG A 709 -14.78 -13.93 -32.42
C ARG A 709 -13.49 -13.14 -32.61
N THR A 710 -12.88 -13.29 -33.79
CA THR A 710 -11.71 -12.46 -34.12
C THR A 710 -12.12 -11.00 -34.24
N ILE A 711 -11.20 -10.08 -33.97
CA ILE A 711 -11.44 -8.63 -34.06
C ILE A 711 -12.00 -8.28 -35.45
N LEU A 712 -11.48 -8.95 -36.48
CA LEU A 712 -11.90 -8.79 -37.87
C LEU A 712 -13.32 -9.32 -38.14
N GLN A 713 -13.71 -10.45 -37.54
CA GLN A 713 -15.09 -10.95 -37.60
C GLN A 713 -16.07 -9.99 -36.91
N THR A 714 -15.70 -9.45 -35.75
CA THR A 714 -16.48 -8.41 -35.04
C THR A 714 -16.65 -7.14 -35.88
N GLN A 715 -15.59 -6.64 -36.49
CA GLN A 715 -15.64 -5.43 -37.33
C GLN A 715 -16.53 -5.62 -38.57
N LYS A 716 -16.48 -6.79 -39.22
CA LYS A 716 -17.36 -7.12 -40.35
C LYS A 716 -18.82 -7.30 -39.95
N ALA A 717 -19.09 -7.87 -38.78
CA ALA A 717 -20.45 -8.08 -38.28
C ALA A 717 -21.16 -6.77 -37.92
N ARG A 718 -20.43 -5.75 -37.46
CA ARG A 718 -20.99 -4.41 -37.15
C ARG A 718 -21.43 -3.60 -38.37
N ARG A 719 -21.04 -4.03 -39.57
CA ARG A 719 -21.35 -3.36 -40.85
C ARG A 719 -22.56 -3.95 -41.57
N ARG A 720 -23.04 -5.10 -41.11
CA ARG A 720 -24.27 -5.74 -41.56
C ARG A 720 -25.35 -5.43 -40.54
#